data_AF-A0A6A6QN54-F1
#
_entry.id   AF-A0A6A6QN54-F1
#
_cell.length_a   1.000
_cell.length_b   1.000
_cell.length_c   1.000
_cell.angle_alpha   90.00
_cell.angle_beta   90.00
_cell.angle_gamma   90.00
#
_symmetry.space_group_name_H-M   'P 1'
#
loop_
_entity.id
_entity.type
_entity.pdbx_description
1 polymer ?
#
loop_
_entity_poly.entity_id
_entity_poly.type
_entity_poly.pdbx_seq_one_letter_code
_entity_poly.pdbx_strand_id
1 'polypeptide(L)'
;MDINSLLSPQESPVGDTPPPPRLRQSPMSSPLKRPQRQAPPRRTSSTLSQQITSSPHSHVEPMPSSTLTHNSYHTHLAMGGQLPSPGLSSVNGRAGTIHSAASTPPIDARGIQTFDTRMTPPQPPLSRHTSTPGMDTLADLASMQQQQQAVPHSASGAREAQAHPPTRPPMTLENLPRSLSGNSAKELQMAAQDNSPRVFKAASLTSDECDSLNTAYDVRLKEPTNYWNNKGFVEALYAGFKRHTEEGERRPAGTYEHWSDLKEAFEQICSIYSLGEDFYCNWIDFKLKSAYSTQDRLALIEFCKTQALKDEPRSVKVWVQFGNMLYDWYLAANNLTEEGSDWSPQEQQDGQNIFTWAEVREAWEQAGRATGAQLKDSHLVFNRWMAIQEAQYEENPQPNLAISIVEQYEARLTRAHAQWEETRELYKRWVSVVYADDMPTYEEKMQAVHHGFGVYARANNAYKYRKTWDDQIESKIQEHGGEASGDEYNLFVAYLRHEMRKEGVFSFDTITALFDRAVLRFPYQHALWLDYVEYLIKKNEPTRTEQVLQEAVRHAPWCGALWAHKILHLEIAGFQRAAIEDVKNQALKTGVLDVGDMEDLIQLFIAFCGFLRRAAFNTNTTNSHNASAAHAEEPVDEAELAIISAMEHVNEVGIKQFAKYDQQYPGDPQFRLEKIKIKLLTQQGRIDDARKAWADLKSKHHGHLDFWSRWYTWELVMWPVPSGPSFGILSNQPLGATAVLAEALNELDTIDNPAEAVRMYRQHCEQHENASVVQHAMIVTRDADTKVAERLAREAPILQESAPPEQQASRAQVPIQTTEVATPSVKRKRTPSPAPAEEEDESSKKPKMNPNHAKFLAQHEQKELEKQKSREALEAGRQVFVRGLPFKGFEPPDLADFLGLPEENVNHTGVGHARAYCFGTYDTPQDAEDAVARLNGTEFFGRTLEVKIATPKGREVAAGFHSFRRALGNRGRGQRLAMKRGRIGL
;
A
#
# COMPACT_ATOMS: atom_id res chain seq x y z
N MET A 1 -63.30 28.50 -5.33
CA MET A 1 -64.39 29.38 -5.78
C MET A 1 -64.58 29.13 -7.27
N ASP A 2 -65.83 29.25 -7.73
CA ASP A 2 -66.37 29.67 -9.03
C ASP A 2 -65.46 29.80 -10.27
N ILE A 3 -65.96 29.64 -11.51
CA ILE A 3 -67.05 28.85 -12.12
C ILE A 3 -66.95 29.08 -13.65
N ASN A 4 -67.38 28.08 -14.44
CA ASN A 4 -67.59 28.10 -15.90
C ASN A 4 -67.60 29.46 -16.64
N SER A 5 -66.57 29.71 -17.45
CA SER A 5 -66.59 30.61 -18.62
C SER A 5 -65.31 30.38 -19.45
N LEU A 6 -65.33 30.08 -20.76
CA LEU A 6 -66.41 30.15 -21.76
C LEU A 6 -66.36 29.00 -22.80
N LEU A 7 -67.56 28.61 -23.27
CA LEU A 7 -67.90 28.11 -24.62
C LEU A 7 -67.33 26.76 -25.14
N SER A 8 -68.20 25.74 -25.03
CA SER A 8 -68.46 24.70 -26.07
C SER A 8 -69.53 25.24 -27.07
N PRO A 9 -70.17 24.51 -28.03
CA PRO A 9 -70.18 23.05 -28.29
C PRO A 9 -70.25 22.56 -29.77
N GLN A 10 -70.44 21.22 -29.93
CA GLN A 10 -71.07 20.51 -31.07
C GLN A 10 -70.27 20.44 -32.41
N GLU A 11 -70.46 19.43 -33.28
CA GLU A 11 -71.55 18.44 -33.42
C GLU A 11 -71.13 16.94 -33.25
N SER A 12 -72.10 16.04 -33.37
CA SER A 12 -72.03 14.56 -33.40
C SER A 12 -72.91 14.08 -34.61
N PRO A 13 -73.36 12.81 -34.85
CA PRO A 13 -73.34 11.57 -34.03
C PRO A 13 -73.19 10.19 -34.79
N VAL A 14 -73.35 9.07 -34.06
CA VAL A 14 -73.64 7.66 -34.50
C VAL A 14 -72.51 6.93 -35.30
N GLY A 15 -72.20 5.63 -35.09
CA GLY A 15 -72.67 4.66 -34.09
C GLY A 15 -72.31 3.19 -34.42
N ASP A 16 -72.73 2.28 -33.53
CA ASP A 16 -72.84 0.80 -33.65
C ASP A 16 -71.60 -0.14 -33.78
N THR A 17 -71.85 -1.41 -33.46
CA THR A 17 -70.93 -2.57 -33.23
C THR A 17 -71.52 -3.85 -33.86
N PRO A 18 -70.96 -5.10 -33.76
CA PRO A 18 -69.61 -5.60 -33.38
C PRO A 18 -68.97 -6.31 -34.64
N PRO A 19 -68.59 -7.62 -34.79
CA PRO A 19 -68.23 -8.74 -33.90
C PRO A 19 -66.88 -9.48 -34.35
N PRO A 20 -66.66 -10.84 -34.41
CA PRO A 20 -65.35 -11.45 -34.05
C PRO A 20 -64.78 -12.49 -35.09
N PRO A 21 -64.20 -13.69 -34.76
CA PRO A 21 -62.80 -14.00 -34.35
C PRO A 21 -62.08 -15.17 -35.13
N ARG A 22 -60.90 -15.63 -34.63
CA ARG A 22 -60.31 -17.02 -34.61
C ARG A 22 -59.20 -17.51 -35.61
N LEU A 23 -58.13 -18.08 -34.98
CA LEU A 23 -57.43 -19.38 -35.22
C LEU A 23 -56.37 -19.65 -36.35
N ARG A 24 -55.20 -20.15 -35.88
CA ARG A 24 -54.41 -21.37 -36.30
C ARG A 24 -53.50 -21.45 -37.56
N GLN A 25 -52.25 -21.84 -37.26
CA GLN A 25 -51.42 -22.94 -37.84
C GLN A 25 -50.57 -22.74 -39.14
N SER A 26 -49.52 -23.59 -39.22
CA SER A 26 -48.40 -23.67 -40.20
C SER A 26 -48.75 -24.66 -41.37
N PRO A 27 -47.87 -25.37 -42.16
CA PRO A 27 -46.39 -25.62 -42.09
C PRO A 27 -45.59 -25.84 -43.43
N MET A 28 -44.29 -26.23 -43.30
CA MET A 28 -43.41 -27.01 -44.25
C MET A 28 -42.99 -26.39 -45.62
N SER A 29 -41.83 -26.68 -46.23
CA SER A 29 -41.11 -27.98 -46.38
C SER A 29 -39.57 -27.84 -46.64
N SER A 30 -38.90 -28.90 -47.16
CA SER A 30 -37.42 -29.12 -47.25
C SER A 30 -37.04 -29.67 -48.66
N PRO A 31 -35.85 -30.28 -49.02
CA PRO A 31 -34.58 -30.56 -48.31
C PRO A 31 -33.22 -30.48 -49.14
N LEU A 32 -32.09 -30.76 -48.44
CA LEU A 32 -30.88 -31.52 -48.89
C LEU A 32 -29.75 -30.97 -49.82
N LYS A 33 -28.51 -31.30 -49.39
CA LYS A 33 -27.24 -31.64 -50.13
C LYS A 33 -26.05 -30.66 -50.28
N ARG A 34 -24.86 -31.32 -50.30
CA ARG A 34 -23.41 -30.93 -50.35
C ARG A 34 -22.92 -30.92 -51.84
N PRO A 35 -21.64 -30.65 -52.26
CA PRO A 35 -20.41 -30.29 -51.50
C PRO A 35 -19.38 -29.29 -52.15
N GLN A 36 -18.26 -29.05 -51.44
CA GLN A 36 -16.85 -28.89 -51.92
C GLN A 36 -16.33 -27.66 -52.75
N ARG A 37 -15.48 -26.85 -52.07
CA ARG A 37 -13.99 -26.77 -52.22
C ARG A 37 -13.34 -26.38 -53.58
N GLN A 38 -12.70 -25.20 -53.65
CA GLN A 38 -11.25 -24.99 -53.94
C GLN A 38 -10.84 -23.49 -53.96
N ALA A 39 -9.54 -23.18 -54.13
CA ALA A 39 -8.96 -21.82 -54.08
C ALA A 39 -7.97 -21.54 -55.25
N PRO A 40 -7.75 -20.27 -55.67
CA PRO A 40 -6.70 -19.86 -56.61
C PRO A 40 -5.63 -18.88 -56.02
N PRO A 41 -4.57 -18.45 -56.76
CA PRO A 41 -3.27 -18.06 -56.18
C PRO A 41 -2.71 -16.65 -56.53
N ARG A 42 -1.39 -16.42 -56.28
CA ARG A 42 -0.61 -15.16 -56.41
C ARG A 42 -0.02 -14.89 -57.83
N ARG A 43 0.29 -13.61 -58.13
CA ARG A 43 1.36 -13.09 -59.04
C ARG A 43 1.56 -11.55 -58.84
N THR A 44 2.77 -11.00 -58.62
CA THR A 44 3.69 -10.25 -59.54
C THR A 44 3.14 -8.91 -60.12
N SER A 45 3.87 -7.79 -60.30
CA SER A 45 5.28 -7.39 -60.01
C SER A 45 5.61 -5.90 -60.36
N SER A 46 6.70 -5.35 -59.77
CA SER A 46 7.73 -4.43 -60.36
C SER A 46 7.48 -2.94 -60.73
N THR A 47 8.61 -2.22 -60.91
CA THR A 47 8.90 -0.83 -61.41
C THR A 47 8.64 0.36 -60.46
N LEU A 48 9.55 1.33 -60.20
CA LEU A 48 10.39 2.29 -61.00
C LEU A 48 9.58 3.51 -61.52
N SER A 49 10.03 4.78 -61.52
CA SER A 49 11.38 5.38 -61.29
C SER A 49 11.34 6.84 -60.71
N GLN A 50 12.50 7.53 -60.71
CA GLN A 50 12.83 8.90 -60.21
C GLN A 50 12.11 10.05 -61.00
N GLN A 51 12.07 11.35 -60.60
CA GLN A 51 13.17 12.34 -60.53
C GLN A 51 12.79 13.73 -59.89
N ILE A 52 13.78 14.41 -59.25
CA ILE A 52 14.26 15.85 -59.28
C ILE A 52 13.24 16.97 -59.76
N THR A 53 13.06 18.21 -59.23
CA THR A 53 14.02 19.33 -58.92
C THR A 53 13.51 20.52 -58.02
N SER A 54 14.42 21.08 -57.20
CA SER A 54 14.65 22.50 -56.75
C SER A 54 13.52 23.56 -56.55
N SER A 55 13.45 24.13 -55.31
CA SER A 55 13.77 25.52 -54.87
C SER A 55 13.24 26.80 -55.61
N PRO A 56 13.35 28.04 -55.04
CA PRO A 56 13.11 28.54 -53.65
C PRO A 56 12.39 29.93 -53.57
N HIS A 57 11.92 30.39 -52.38
CA HIS A 57 12.14 31.74 -51.78
C HIS A 57 11.34 32.01 -50.48
N SER A 58 11.57 33.17 -49.86
CA SER A 58 11.41 33.49 -48.42
C SER A 58 10.56 34.75 -48.09
N HIS A 59 10.27 34.92 -46.79
CA HIS A 59 10.30 36.19 -45.99
C HIS A 59 9.01 37.02 -45.68
N VAL A 60 9.03 37.57 -44.44
CA VAL A 60 8.29 38.72 -43.81
C VAL A 60 6.84 38.55 -43.28
N GLU A 61 6.71 38.48 -41.93
CA GLU A 61 6.08 39.43 -40.96
C GLU A 61 5.15 40.61 -41.41
N PRO A 62 4.51 41.41 -40.50
CA PRO A 62 3.93 41.12 -39.16
C PRO A 62 2.57 41.85 -38.81
N MET A 63 1.91 41.46 -37.69
CA MET A 63 1.08 42.33 -36.78
C MET A 63 -0.26 42.98 -37.30
N PRO A 64 -1.13 43.63 -36.48
CA PRO A 64 -1.50 43.42 -35.05
C PRO A 64 -3.02 43.58 -34.66
N SER A 65 -3.37 43.16 -33.43
CA SER A 65 -4.27 43.82 -32.42
C SER A 65 -5.82 43.91 -32.50
N SER A 66 -6.39 44.02 -31.27
CA SER A 66 -7.66 44.70 -30.84
C SER A 66 -9.00 43.93 -30.90
N THR A 67 -9.98 44.03 -29.97
CA THR A 67 -10.05 44.61 -28.59
C THR A 67 -11.37 44.23 -27.85
N LEU A 68 -11.36 44.08 -26.51
CA LEU A 68 -12.47 44.35 -25.53
C LEU A 68 -13.75 43.44 -25.63
N THR A 69 -14.65 43.24 -24.63
CA THR A 69 -14.80 43.71 -23.22
C THR A 69 -15.68 42.79 -22.33
N HIS A 70 -15.39 42.75 -21.02
CA HIS A 70 -16.28 42.65 -19.82
C HIS A 70 -17.25 41.47 -19.49
N ASN A 71 -17.21 41.11 -18.19
CA ASN A 71 -18.28 40.64 -17.26
C ASN A 71 -18.88 39.21 -17.29
N SER A 72 -18.44 38.44 -16.28
CA SER A 72 -19.26 38.05 -15.11
C SER A 72 -20.35 36.97 -15.18
N TYR A 73 -19.93 35.78 -14.71
CA TYR A 73 -20.57 34.94 -13.68
C TYR A 73 -21.89 34.16 -13.93
N HIS A 74 -21.76 32.88 -13.51
CA HIS A 74 -22.75 31.96 -12.94
C HIS A 74 -23.60 31.02 -13.82
N THR A 75 -23.32 29.73 -13.62
CA THR A 75 -24.24 28.59 -13.57
C THR A 75 -24.96 28.18 -14.86
N HIS A 76 -24.74 26.92 -15.30
CA HIS A 76 -25.87 26.08 -15.73
C HIS A 76 -25.60 24.57 -15.62
N LEU A 77 -26.69 23.81 -15.54
CA LEU A 77 -26.74 22.35 -15.38
C LEU A 77 -27.08 21.64 -16.71
N ALA A 78 -26.59 20.39 -16.82
CA ALA A 78 -27.23 19.23 -17.44
C ALA A 78 -27.35 19.03 -18.98
N MET A 79 -26.91 17.82 -19.38
CA MET A 79 -27.54 16.86 -20.33
C MET A 79 -27.48 17.03 -21.87
N GLY A 80 -27.26 15.88 -22.53
CA GLY A 80 -27.38 15.64 -23.99
C GLY A 80 -26.05 15.66 -24.76
N GLY A 81 -25.61 14.61 -25.48
CA GLY A 81 -26.02 13.20 -25.48
C GLY A 81 -26.22 12.58 -26.87
N GLN A 82 -25.21 11.87 -27.43
CA GLN A 82 -25.37 10.82 -28.47
C GLN A 82 -24.04 10.05 -28.73
N LEU A 83 -24.17 8.83 -29.26
CA LEU A 83 -23.11 7.85 -29.62
C LEU A 83 -22.99 7.75 -31.16
N PRO A 84 -21.86 7.31 -31.79
CA PRO A 84 -21.29 5.97 -31.58
C PRO A 84 -19.76 5.77 -31.72
N SER A 85 -19.32 4.55 -31.40
CA SER A 85 -17.96 3.97 -31.55
C SER A 85 -17.80 3.21 -32.90
N PRO A 86 -16.74 2.39 -33.16
CA PRO A 86 -15.43 2.24 -32.51
C PRO A 86 -14.22 2.21 -33.49
N GLY A 87 -12.99 2.20 -32.96
CA GLY A 87 -11.76 1.86 -33.69
C GLY A 87 -10.84 0.95 -32.86
N LEU A 88 -10.57 -0.28 -33.33
CA LEU A 88 -9.85 -1.31 -32.57
C LEU A 88 -8.36 -1.40 -32.92
N SER A 89 -7.52 -1.61 -31.91
CA SER A 89 -6.24 -2.32 -32.06
C SER A 89 -5.86 -3.03 -30.75
N SER A 90 -5.56 -4.32 -30.87
CA SER A 90 -5.21 -5.26 -29.80
C SER A 90 -4.03 -6.10 -30.31
N VAL A 91 -3.18 -6.78 -29.53
CA VAL A 91 -3.34 -7.34 -28.17
C VAL A 91 -1.96 -7.77 -27.60
N ASN A 92 -1.93 -8.25 -26.35
CA ASN A 92 -0.91 -9.12 -25.71
C ASN A 92 0.50 -8.55 -25.41
N GLY A 93 0.74 -8.30 -24.12
CA GLY A 93 2.07 -8.46 -23.52
C GLY A 93 2.26 -9.86 -22.91
N ARG A 94 3.51 -10.33 -22.73
CA ARG A 94 3.84 -11.45 -21.84
C ARG A 94 5.33 -11.53 -21.44
N ALA A 95 5.69 -10.85 -20.36
CA ALA A 95 6.87 -11.16 -19.54
C ALA A 95 6.62 -10.68 -18.11
N GLY A 96 7.03 -11.45 -17.12
CA GLY A 96 7.16 -10.98 -15.74
C GLY A 96 8.61 -10.64 -15.48
N THR A 97 8.88 -9.46 -14.91
CA THR A 97 10.25 -8.97 -14.63
C THR A 97 10.25 -8.35 -13.24
N ILE A 98 11.31 -8.62 -12.47
CA ILE A 98 11.49 -8.05 -11.13
C ILE A 98 11.95 -6.59 -11.30
N HIS A 99 11.21 -5.64 -10.73
CA HIS A 99 11.54 -4.22 -10.80
C HIS A 99 12.52 -3.81 -9.70
N SER A 100 13.80 -4.10 -9.88
CA SER A 100 14.87 -3.50 -9.06
C SER A 100 15.07 -2.03 -9.44
N ALA A 101 15.28 -1.14 -8.47
CA ALA A 101 15.52 0.30 -8.70
C ALA A 101 16.85 0.65 -9.40
N ALA A 102 17.60 -0.36 -9.84
CA ALA A 102 18.95 -0.28 -10.39
C ALA A 102 18.97 -0.51 -11.91
N SER A 103 18.41 0.42 -12.69
CA SER A 103 18.59 0.46 -14.15
C SER A 103 18.66 1.90 -14.69
N THR A 104 19.46 2.06 -15.73
CA THR A 104 19.63 3.31 -16.49
C THR A 104 19.01 3.10 -17.87
N PRO A 105 18.17 4.02 -18.39
CA PRO A 105 17.75 3.97 -19.78
C PRO A 105 18.95 4.30 -20.70
N PRO A 106 18.98 3.80 -21.94
CA PRO A 106 19.97 4.21 -22.93
C PRO A 106 19.72 5.67 -23.37
N ILE A 107 20.78 6.41 -23.66
CA ILE A 107 20.73 7.76 -24.23
C ILE A 107 20.56 7.66 -25.76
N ASP A 108 19.60 8.38 -26.33
CA ASP A 108 19.28 8.32 -27.75
C ASP A 108 20.19 9.26 -28.58
N ALA A 109 21.29 8.71 -29.08
CA ALA A 109 22.42 9.48 -29.62
C ALA A 109 22.22 10.02 -31.06
N ARG A 110 21.16 10.81 -31.30
CA ARG A 110 20.88 11.48 -32.59
C ARG A 110 20.29 12.89 -32.44
N GLY A 111 21.14 13.88 -32.15
CA GLY A 111 20.66 15.25 -31.94
C GLY A 111 21.71 16.37 -31.91
N ILE A 112 22.77 16.31 -32.74
CA ILE A 112 23.74 17.42 -32.87
C ILE A 112 23.85 17.83 -34.34
N GLN A 113 23.56 19.09 -34.65
CA GLN A 113 23.83 19.72 -35.95
C GLN A 113 25.02 20.68 -35.82
N THR A 114 25.85 20.72 -36.86
CA THR A 114 27.10 21.49 -36.90
C THR A 114 26.90 22.90 -37.47
N PHE A 115 27.54 23.90 -36.89
CA PHE A 115 27.77 25.20 -37.53
C PHE A 115 29.26 25.53 -37.57
N ASP A 116 29.72 25.96 -38.75
CA ASP A 116 31.11 26.28 -39.07
C ASP A 116 31.49 27.71 -38.65
N THR A 117 32.79 27.97 -38.44
CA THR A 117 33.33 29.33 -38.21
C THR A 117 34.59 29.62 -39.04
N ARG A 118 34.76 30.87 -39.47
CA ARG A 118 35.96 31.36 -40.16
C ARG A 118 36.35 32.77 -39.72
N MET A 119 37.54 32.88 -39.10
CA MET A 119 38.65 33.83 -39.32
C MET A 119 38.36 35.27 -39.85
N THR A 120 38.98 36.36 -39.37
CA THR A 120 40.18 36.52 -38.49
C THR A 120 40.27 37.95 -37.86
N PRO A 121 40.92 38.16 -36.69
CA PRO A 121 41.08 39.46 -35.98
C PRO A 121 42.40 40.20 -36.29
N PRO A 122 42.61 41.47 -35.85
CA PRO A 122 43.68 41.71 -34.82
C PRO A 122 43.63 43.01 -33.92
N GLN A 123 43.84 42.84 -32.59
CA GLN A 123 44.83 43.58 -31.74
C GLN A 123 44.56 45.09 -31.33
N PRO A 124 45.35 45.76 -30.42
CA PRO A 124 45.27 45.67 -28.93
C PRO A 124 45.49 47.06 -28.20
N PRO A 125 46.08 47.18 -26.97
CA PRO A 125 45.72 46.72 -25.60
C PRO A 125 45.66 47.88 -24.55
N LEU A 126 45.54 47.56 -23.23
CA LEU A 126 46.04 48.23 -21.99
C LEU A 126 45.04 47.96 -20.82
N SER A 127 45.40 47.86 -19.53
CA SER A 127 46.65 47.53 -18.81
C SER A 127 46.32 47.07 -17.37
N ARG A 128 47.22 46.34 -16.69
CA ARG A 128 47.11 45.99 -15.25
C ARG A 128 47.84 47.02 -14.39
N HIS A 129 47.37 47.27 -13.16
CA HIS A 129 48.22 47.70 -12.04
C HIS A 129 47.72 47.12 -10.70
N THR A 130 48.65 47.00 -9.74
CA THR A 130 48.46 46.42 -8.40
C THR A 130 49.20 47.27 -7.37
N SER A 131 48.57 47.66 -6.26
CA SER A 131 49.25 48.23 -5.08
C SER A 131 48.48 48.01 -3.78
N THR A 132 49.19 47.54 -2.75
CA THR A 132 48.95 47.67 -1.30
C THR A 132 50.22 48.36 -0.71
N PRO A 133 50.41 48.65 0.61
CA PRO A 133 49.60 48.31 1.81
C PRO A 133 49.42 49.48 2.83
N GLY A 134 48.88 49.15 4.02
CA GLY A 134 48.81 50.02 5.21
C GLY A 134 47.43 50.67 5.43
N MET A 135 46.91 50.85 6.65
CA MET A 135 47.46 50.60 8.00
C MET A 135 46.30 50.24 8.97
N ASP A 136 46.61 49.64 10.12
CA ASP A 136 45.65 49.00 11.05
C ASP A 136 44.70 49.95 11.81
N THR A 137 43.47 49.50 12.04
CA THR A 137 42.78 49.61 13.35
C THR A 137 41.67 48.56 13.52
N LEU A 138 41.83 47.71 14.55
CA LEU A 138 40.81 47.26 15.52
C LEU A 138 39.38 46.98 14.96
N ALA A 139 38.89 45.74 14.78
CA ALA A 139 39.15 44.50 15.51
C ALA A 139 38.73 44.50 17.01
N ASP A 140 37.58 45.11 17.34
CA ASP A 140 36.89 44.86 18.62
C ASP A 140 35.35 45.05 18.51
N LEU A 141 34.68 44.14 17.79
CA LEU A 141 33.22 44.14 17.58
C LEU A 141 32.56 42.82 18.02
N ALA A 142 33.17 42.14 18.99
CA ALA A 142 32.77 40.81 19.47
C ALA A 142 32.70 40.73 21.01
N SER A 143 32.13 41.74 21.66
CA SER A 143 31.75 41.71 23.07
C SER A 143 30.70 42.78 23.43
N MET A 144 30.00 42.57 24.55
CA MET A 144 29.06 43.50 25.20
C MET A 144 27.81 43.95 24.41
N GLN A 145 26.75 43.13 24.49
CA GLN A 145 25.38 43.67 24.56
C GLN A 145 24.66 43.14 25.81
N GLN A 146 24.75 43.91 26.91
CA GLN A 146 23.91 43.75 28.10
C GLN A 146 23.85 45.09 28.84
N GLN A 147 22.63 45.52 29.21
CA GLN A 147 22.34 46.59 30.19
C GLN A 147 22.77 48.03 29.75
N GLN A 148 22.16 49.14 30.20
CA GLN A 148 20.97 49.37 31.04
C GLN A 148 20.45 50.82 30.87
N GLN A 149 19.24 51.11 31.40
CA GLN A 149 18.69 52.44 31.79
C GLN A 149 18.50 53.51 30.67
N ALA A 150 17.56 54.47 30.66
CA ALA A 150 16.23 54.73 31.24
C ALA A 150 16.05 56.27 31.44
N VAL A 151 14.91 56.84 30.97
CA VAL A 151 14.22 58.04 31.59
C VAL A 151 14.94 59.42 31.41
N PRO A 152 14.31 60.63 31.53
CA PRO A 152 12.93 61.04 31.87
C PRO A 152 12.19 62.02 30.90
N HIS A 153 10.96 62.44 31.32
CA HIS A 153 10.24 63.72 31.04
C HIS A 153 9.44 63.87 29.72
N SER A 154 8.38 64.70 29.64
CA SER A 154 7.55 65.47 30.63
C SER A 154 6.24 66.02 29.99
N ALA A 155 5.29 66.69 30.68
CA ALA A 155 4.57 66.37 31.94
C ALA A 155 3.47 67.43 32.27
N SER A 156 2.18 67.09 32.21
CA SER A 156 1.05 67.82 32.85
C SER A 156 -0.17 66.88 33.02
N GLY A 157 -1.01 66.92 34.07
CA GLY A 157 -1.08 67.77 35.27
C GLY A 157 -2.40 68.56 35.31
N ALA A 158 -3.25 68.52 36.35
CA ALA A 158 -3.24 67.87 37.68
C ALA A 158 -4.74 67.62 38.11
N ARG A 159 -5.28 67.42 39.34
CA ARG A 159 -4.95 67.39 40.80
C ARG A 159 -6.30 66.92 41.50
N GLU A 160 -6.56 66.51 42.74
CA GLU A 160 -5.95 66.04 44.04
C GLU A 160 -7.17 65.47 44.88
N ALA A 161 -7.18 64.80 46.05
CA ALA A 161 -6.22 64.32 47.07
C ALA A 161 -6.90 63.24 48.00
N GLN A 162 -6.16 62.75 49.02
CA GLN A 162 -6.59 62.08 50.29
C GLN A 162 -6.95 60.57 50.37
N ALA A 163 -6.23 59.90 51.30
CA ALA A 163 -6.54 58.70 52.12
C ALA A 163 -6.46 57.26 51.53
N HIS A 164 -5.99 56.33 52.38
CA HIS A 164 -5.73 54.89 52.10
C HIS A 164 -6.85 53.98 52.68
N PRO A 165 -7.02 52.71 52.21
CA PRO A 165 -6.21 51.59 52.74
C PRO A 165 -5.68 50.63 51.63
N PRO A 166 -5.48 49.30 51.82
CA PRO A 166 -4.17 48.67 51.68
C PRO A 166 -3.89 47.96 50.34
N THR A 167 -2.63 47.55 50.16
CA THR A 167 -1.99 47.07 48.93
C THR A 167 -2.39 45.65 48.47
N ARG A 168 -2.55 45.49 47.14
CA ARG A 168 -2.23 44.24 46.42
C ARG A 168 -0.85 44.37 45.75
N PRO A 169 -0.06 43.28 45.59
CA PRO A 169 1.13 43.30 44.73
C PRO A 169 0.73 43.36 43.25
N PRO A 170 1.58 43.92 42.37
CA PRO A 170 1.36 43.95 40.92
C PRO A 170 1.63 42.58 40.27
N MET A 171 0.98 42.29 39.15
CA MET A 171 1.25 41.09 38.35
C MET A 171 2.61 41.20 37.64
N THR A 172 3.39 40.12 37.64
CA THR A 172 4.57 39.96 36.78
C THR A 172 4.17 39.66 35.34
N LEU A 173 5.09 39.89 34.40
CA LEU A 173 4.86 39.86 32.95
C LEU A 173 4.91 38.44 32.36
N GLU A 174 4.53 37.43 33.14
CA GLU A 174 4.63 36.00 32.79
C GLU A 174 3.31 35.41 32.28
N ASN A 175 2.16 36.01 32.64
CA ASN A 175 0.84 35.52 32.26
C ASN A 175 0.20 36.34 31.11
N LEU A 176 0.69 36.13 29.89
CA LEU A 176 -0.09 36.31 28.66
C LEU A 176 -0.26 34.94 27.97
N PRO A 177 -1.49 34.47 27.68
CA PRO A 177 -1.68 33.23 26.94
C PRO A 177 -1.20 33.38 25.49
N ARG A 178 -0.22 32.56 25.08
CA ARG A 178 0.21 32.50 23.69
C ARG A 178 -0.84 31.77 22.85
N SER A 179 -1.41 32.45 21.86
CA SER A 179 -2.43 31.89 20.98
C SER A 179 -1.82 31.00 19.89
N LEU A 180 -2.18 29.71 19.92
CA LEU A 180 -2.44 28.83 18.77
C LEU A 180 -1.73 29.18 17.44
N SER A 181 -0.53 28.67 17.23
CA SER A 181 -0.01 28.34 15.89
C SER A 181 1.25 27.47 15.96
N GLY A 182 1.24 26.29 15.33
CA GLY A 182 2.47 25.70 14.77
C GLY A 182 3.11 24.49 15.45
N ASN A 183 2.65 24.01 16.61
CA ASN A 183 3.30 22.97 17.45
C ASN A 183 4.19 21.97 16.67
N SER A 184 5.50 22.00 16.91
CA SER A 184 6.49 21.08 16.34
C SER A 184 7.00 20.08 17.39
N ALA A 185 7.43 18.85 17.01
CA ALA A 185 8.00 17.93 17.99
C ALA A 185 9.32 18.45 18.58
N LYS A 186 10.08 19.26 17.83
CA LYS A 186 11.23 20.02 18.35
C LYS A 186 10.82 21.08 19.37
N GLU A 187 9.61 21.60 19.28
CA GLU A 187 9.07 22.59 20.21
C GLU A 187 8.52 21.91 21.48
N LEU A 188 7.93 20.71 21.36
CA LEU A 188 7.69 19.81 22.51
C LEU A 188 9.00 19.46 23.22
N GLN A 189 10.08 19.24 22.47
CA GLN A 189 11.42 18.98 23.02
C GLN A 189 12.04 20.20 23.73
N MET A 190 11.53 21.42 23.49
CA MET A 190 11.87 22.63 24.25
C MET A 190 10.87 22.93 25.38
N ALA A 191 9.59 22.56 25.24
CA ALA A 191 8.61 22.61 26.32
C ALA A 191 8.97 21.64 27.46
N ALA A 192 9.58 20.49 27.13
CA ALA A 192 10.17 19.55 28.08
C ALA A 192 11.37 20.11 28.89
N GLN A 193 11.76 21.38 28.69
CA GLN A 193 12.78 22.05 29.51
C GLN A 193 12.24 22.65 30.82
N ASP A 194 10.92 22.61 31.08
CA ASP A 194 10.38 22.76 32.44
C ASP A 194 10.67 21.49 33.26
N ASN A 195 11.95 21.31 33.56
CA ASN A 195 12.56 20.07 34.04
C ASN A 195 12.33 19.87 35.56
N SER A 196 11.16 20.29 36.04
CA SER A 196 10.71 20.14 37.42
C SER A 196 10.09 18.74 37.61
N PRO A 197 10.50 17.96 38.64
CA PRO A 197 9.95 16.62 38.86
C PRO A 197 8.50 16.74 39.35
N ARG A 198 7.55 16.66 38.41
CA ARG A 198 6.11 16.57 38.71
C ARG A 198 5.83 15.23 39.41
N VAL A 199 5.23 15.30 40.59
CA VAL A 199 4.86 14.12 41.38
C VAL A 199 3.36 13.89 41.25
N PHE A 200 2.98 12.87 40.49
CA PHE A 200 1.60 12.45 40.30
C PHE A 200 1.08 11.75 41.56
N LYS A 201 -0.06 12.22 42.06
CA LYS A 201 -0.82 11.67 43.19
C LYS A 201 -2.28 12.03 42.98
N ALA A 202 -3.17 11.04 43.04
CA ALA A 202 -4.62 11.27 43.04
C ALA A 202 -5.31 10.37 44.07
N ALA A 203 -6.39 10.84 44.69
CA ALA A 203 -7.14 10.07 45.68
C ALA A 203 -7.76 8.74 45.17
N SER A 204 -7.85 8.54 43.85
CA SER A 204 -8.35 7.32 43.19
C SER A 204 -7.25 6.37 42.66
N LEU A 205 -5.99 6.66 42.98
CA LEU A 205 -4.82 5.85 42.63
C LEU A 205 -4.16 5.30 43.89
N THR A 206 -3.62 4.08 43.80
CA THR A 206 -2.77 3.51 44.86
C THR A 206 -1.38 4.15 44.85
N SER A 207 -0.63 4.03 45.96
CA SER A 207 0.74 4.56 46.02
C SER A 207 1.64 3.97 44.95
N ASP A 208 1.54 2.65 44.75
CA ASP A 208 2.33 1.88 43.78
C ASP A 208 2.03 2.32 42.33
N GLU A 209 0.77 2.68 42.03
CA GLU A 209 0.39 3.26 40.73
C GLU A 209 0.89 4.71 40.56
N CYS A 210 0.91 5.50 41.63
CA CYS A 210 1.46 6.85 41.61
C CYS A 210 2.99 6.81 41.35
N ASP A 211 3.71 5.93 42.02
CA ASP A 211 5.16 5.74 41.82
C ASP A 211 5.47 5.15 40.43
N SER A 212 4.58 4.30 39.91
CA SER A 212 4.65 3.82 38.51
C SER A 212 4.41 4.94 37.49
N LEU A 213 3.46 5.85 37.75
CA LEU A 213 3.20 7.04 36.91
C LEU A 213 4.37 8.02 36.92
N ASN A 214 4.96 8.28 38.09
CA ASN A 214 6.17 9.09 38.22
C ASN A 214 7.32 8.48 37.39
N THR A 215 7.52 7.17 37.49
CA THR A 215 8.53 6.44 36.71
C THR A 215 8.25 6.50 35.20
N ALA A 216 6.99 6.36 34.79
CA ALA A 216 6.58 6.45 33.39
C ALA A 216 6.74 7.87 32.81
N TYR A 217 6.52 8.92 33.62
CA TYR A 217 6.79 10.30 33.24
C TYR A 217 8.28 10.57 33.04
N ASP A 218 9.12 10.11 33.98
CA ASP A 218 10.58 10.16 33.89
C ASP A 218 11.13 9.45 32.64
N VAL A 219 10.46 8.39 32.18
CA VAL A 219 10.77 7.69 30.93
C VAL A 219 10.25 8.47 29.71
N ARG A 220 9.04 9.03 29.75
CA ARG A 220 8.46 9.90 28.71
C ARG A 220 9.31 11.16 28.47
N LEU A 221 9.91 11.76 29.50
CA LEU A 221 10.82 12.90 29.35
C LEU A 221 12.12 12.52 28.62
N LYS A 222 12.62 11.29 28.79
CA LYS A 222 13.83 10.78 28.11
C LYS A 222 13.55 10.32 26.69
N GLU A 223 12.37 9.73 26.46
CA GLU A 223 11.94 9.20 25.15
C GLU A 223 10.55 9.74 24.75
N PRO A 224 10.41 11.06 24.47
CA PRO A 224 9.11 11.67 24.18
C PRO A 224 8.45 11.14 22.90
N THR A 225 9.23 10.52 22.00
CA THR A 225 8.73 9.88 20.77
C THR A 225 8.45 8.39 20.91
N ASN A 226 8.67 7.74 22.07
CA ASN A 226 8.39 6.30 22.20
C ASN A 226 6.88 6.05 22.37
N TYR A 227 6.28 5.37 21.39
CA TYR A 227 4.83 5.10 21.35
C TYR A 227 4.30 4.43 22.62
N TRP A 228 4.94 3.33 23.05
CA TRP A 228 4.46 2.49 24.14
C TRP A 228 4.56 3.19 25.49
N ASN A 229 5.64 3.95 25.71
CA ASN A 229 5.84 4.74 26.93
C ASN A 229 4.77 5.84 27.04
N ASN A 230 4.49 6.53 25.93
CA ASN A 230 3.45 7.55 25.87
C ASN A 230 2.05 6.97 26.10
N LYS A 231 1.74 5.82 25.47
CA LYS A 231 0.46 5.11 25.60
C LYS A 231 0.24 4.62 27.04
N GLY A 232 1.20 3.91 27.63
CA GLY A 232 1.07 3.36 28.98
C GLY A 232 0.90 4.42 30.07
N PHE A 233 1.61 5.56 29.96
CA PHE A 233 1.41 6.71 30.85
C PHE A 233 -0.01 7.26 30.77
N VAL A 234 -0.54 7.40 29.54
CA VAL A 234 -1.90 7.88 29.28
C VAL A 234 -2.96 6.89 29.79
N GLU A 235 -2.78 5.59 29.57
CA GLU A 235 -3.68 4.54 30.06
C GLU A 235 -3.71 4.47 31.59
N ALA A 236 -2.55 4.67 32.27
CA ALA A 236 -2.48 4.72 33.73
C ALA A 236 -3.19 5.96 34.32
N LEU A 237 -3.01 7.15 33.73
CA LEU A 237 -3.77 8.34 34.14
C LEU A 237 -5.28 8.18 33.89
N TYR A 238 -5.67 7.52 32.79
CA TYR A 238 -7.06 7.22 32.46
C TYR A 238 -7.68 6.19 33.42
N ALA A 239 -6.93 5.19 33.88
CA ALA A 239 -7.39 4.22 34.87
C ALA A 239 -7.72 4.89 36.22
N GLY A 240 -6.85 5.79 36.70
CA GLY A 240 -7.10 6.61 37.89
C GLY A 240 -8.31 7.53 37.72
N PHE A 241 -8.46 8.16 36.55
CA PHE A 241 -9.61 8.97 36.21
C PHE A 241 -10.91 8.16 36.23
N LYS A 242 -10.92 6.98 35.59
CA LYS A 242 -12.11 6.12 35.48
C LYS A 242 -12.67 5.78 36.87
N ARG A 243 -11.80 5.32 37.78
CA ARG A 243 -12.19 5.07 39.18
C ARG A 243 -12.77 6.31 39.84
N HIS A 244 -12.16 7.48 39.66
CA HIS A 244 -12.68 8.73 40.22
C HIS A 244 -14.12 9.06 39.76
N THR A 245 -14.51 8.68 38.54
CA THR A 245 -15.89 8.84 38.04
C THR A 245 -16.85 7.72 38.41
N GLU A 246 -16.35 6.57 38.85
CA GLU A 246 -17.15 5.38 39.22
C GLU A 246 -17.31 5.26 40.75
N GLU A 247 -16.42 5.86 41.55
CA GLU A 247 -16.42 5.82 43.02
C GLU A 247 -17.26 6.95 43.67
N GLY A 248 -18.58 6.73 43.69
CA GLY A 248 -19.55 7.56 44.40
C GLY A 248 -20.49 8.35 43.48
N GLU A 249 -21.27 9.27 44.06
CA GLU A 249 -22.25 10.09 43.32
C GLU A 249 -21.58 10.93 42.22
N ARG A 250 -21.63 10.43 40.97
CA ARG A 250 -21.17 11.04 39.69
C ARG A 250 -20.30 12.29 39.87
N ARG A 251 -19.06 12.12 40.35
CA ARG A 251 -18.14 13.24 40.56
C ARG A 251 -17.87 13.92 39.20
N PRO A 252 -18.08 15.24 39.05
CA PRO A 252 -17.88 15.91 37.76
C PRO A 252 -16.44 15.74 37.26
N ALA A 253 -16.27 15.43 35.97
CA ALA A 253 -14.96 15.10 35.39
C ALA A 253 -13.85 16.11 35.71
N GLY A 254 -14.17 17.41 35.71
CA GLY A 254 -13.24 18.49 36.04
C GLY A 254 -12.80 18.57 37.51
N THR A 255 -13.25 17.66 38.38
CA THR A 255 -12.80 17.55 39.79
C THR A 255 -11.68 16.51 40.01
N TYR A 256 -11.24 15.80 38.96
CA TYR A 256 -10.07 14.92 39.04
C TYR A 256 -8.76 15.73 39.07
N GLU A 257 -7.89 15.41 40.03
CA GLU A 257 -6.67 16.17 40.34
C GLU A 257 -5.70 16.29 39.14
N HIS A 258 -5.62 15.26 38.28
CA HIS A 258 -4.79 15.26 37.07
C HIS A 258 -5.59 15.46 35.77
N TRP A 259 -6.74 16.13 35.82
CA TRP A 259 -7.58 16.36 34.62
C TRP A 259 -6.83 17.14 33.51
N SER A 260 -6.04 18.15 33.89
CA SER A 260 -5.21 18.92 32.95
C SER A 260 -4.07 18.08 32.37
N ASP A 261 -3.31 17.37 33.22
CA ASP A 261 -2.18 16.55 32.77
C ASP A 261 -2.64 15.42 31.84
N LEU A 262 -3.79 14.81 32.15
CA LEU A 262 -4.44 13.79 31.32
C LEU A 262 -4.81 14.36 29.94
N LYS A 263 -5.51 15.52 29.90
CA LYS A 263 -5.87 16.19 28.63
C LYS A 263 -4.62 16.56 27.82
N GLU A 264 -3.61 17.14 28.45
CA GLU A 264 -2.36 17.54 27.79
C GLU A 264 -1.63 16.31 27.23
N ALA A 265 -1.49 15.25 28.02
CA ALA A 265 -0.84 14.01 27.62
C ALA A 265 -1.53 13.36 26.41
N PHE A 266 -2.87 13.41 26.35
CA PHE A 266 -3.70 12.99 25.22
C PHE A 266 -3.50 13.86 23.96
N GLU A 267 -3.55 15.19 24.09
CA GLU A 267 -3.40 16.10 22.95
C GLU A 267 -1.98 16.00 22.34
N GLN A 268 -0.95 15.84 23.19
CA GLN A 268 0.42 15.56 22.74
C GLN A 268 0.52 14.24 21.95
N ILE A 269 0.04 13.11 22.49
CA ILE A 269 0.20 11.81 21.82
C ILE A 269 -0.61 11.73 20.50
N CYS A 270 -1.84 12.27 20.46
CA CYS A 270 -2.67 12.34 19.26
C CYS A 270 -2.10 13.26 18.17
N SER A 271 -1.24 14.23 18.54
CA SER A 271 -0.55 15.08 17.56
C SER A 271 0.56 14.34 16.78
N ILE A 272 1.02 13.19 17.30
CA ILE A 272 2.07 12.35 16.71
C ILE A 272 1.49 11.06 16.11
N TYR A 273 0.50 10.46 16.77
CA TYR A 273 -0.01 9.10 16.48
C TYR A 273 -1.54 9.06 16.34
N SER A 274 -2.05 8.08 15.61
CA SER A 274 -3.39 7.51 15.86
C SER A 274 -3.27 6.38 16.89
N LEU A 275 -4.31 6.16 17.69
CA LEU A 275 -4.26 5.31 18.88
C LEU A 275 -5.11 4.03 18.81
N GLY A 276 -5.98 3.88 17.81
CA GLY A 276 -6.84 2.72 17.63
C GLY A 276 -8.32 2.97 17.93
N GLU A 277 -9.19 2.10 17.39
CA GLU A 277 -10.64 2.12 17.63
C GLU A 277 -11.03 2.15 19.12
N ASP A 278 -10.58 1.16 19.90
CA ASP A 278 -10.98 1.02 21.31
C ASP A 278 -10.58 2.23 22.15
N PHE A 279 -9.47 2.89 21.79
CA PHE A 279 -9.05 4.14 22.41
C PHE A 279 -10.04 5.27 22.13
N TYR A 280 -10.41 5.49 20.86
CA TYR A 280 -11.32 6.58 20.51
C TYR A 280 -12.72 6.37 21.11
N CYS A 281 -13.20 5.13 21.17
CA CYS A 281 -14.45 4.80 21.86
C CYS A 281 -14.41 5.14 23.35
N ASN A 282 -13.38 4.68 24.07
CA ASN A 282 -13.18 4.97 25.50
C ASN A 282 -13.06 6.48 25.81
N TRP A 283 -12.54 7.26 24.86
CA TRP A 283 -12.40 8.72 24.98
C TRP A 283 -13.69 9.48 24.61
N ILE A 284 -14.48 9.00 23.64
CA ILE A 284 -15.80 9.56 23.30
C ILE A 284 -16.81 9.31 24.44
N ASP A 285 -16.92 8.06 24.93
CA ASP A 285 -17.77 7.72 26.09
C ASP A 285 -17.39 8.53 27.33
N PHE A 286 -16.09 8.76 27.52
CA PHE A 286 -15.61 9.64 28.58
C PHE A 286 -16.04 11.09 28.35
N LYS A 287 -15.76 11.67 27.17
CA LYS A 287 -16.07 13.07 26.87
C LYS A 287 -17.56 13.35 26.99
N LEU A 288 -18.40 12.41 26.56
CA LEU A 288 -19.86 12.44 26.69
C LEU A 288 -20.29 12.60 28.17
N LYS A 289 -19.67 11.87 29.11
CA LYS A 289 -19.91 12.03 30.57
C LYS A 289 -19.49 13.39 31.13
N SER A 290 -18.70 14.17 30.39
CA SER A 290 -18.24 15.52 30.76
C SER A 290 -18.91 16.67 30.00
N ALA A 291 -19.75 16.37 29.00
CA ALA A 291 -20.31 17.35 28.05
C ALA A 291 -21.59 18.02 28.58
N TYR A 292 -21.43 18.88 29.60
CA TYR A 292 -22.55 19.57 30.24
C TYR A 292 -23.05 20.79 29.46
N SER A 293 -22.15 21.58 28.85
CA SER A 293 -22.54 22.76 28.06
C SER A 293 -22.66 22.46 26.57
N THR A 294 -23.45 23.25 25.85
CA THR A 294 -23.53 23.19 24.38
C THR A 294 -22.16 23.46 23.70
N GLN A 295 -21.24 24.20 24.34
CA GLN A 295 -19.88 24.39 23.84
C GLN A 295 -19.01 23.11 23.99
N ASP A 296 -19.16 22.35 25.08
CA ASP A 296 -18.46 21.07 25.24
C ASP A 296 -18.99 20.02 24.24
N ARG A 297 -20.30 20.04 23.97
CA ARG A 297 -20.95 19.21 22.94
C ARG A 297 -20.42 19.51 21.54
N LEU A 298 -20.31 20.79 21.18
CA LEU A 298 -19.66 21.24 19.95
C LEU A 298 -18.21 20.74 19.84
N ALA A 299 -17.40 20.92 20.88
CA ALA A 299 -16.01 20.49 20.90
C ALA A 299 -15.86 18.96 20.77
N LEU A 300 -16.81 18.17 21.29
CA LEU A 300 -16.85 16.72 21.09
C LEU A 300 -17.22 16.34 19.65
N ILE A 301 -18.18 17.04 19.02
CA ILE A 301 -18.49 16.83 17.59
C ILE A 301 -17.29 17.19 16.71
N GLU A 302 -16.61 18.31 16.99
CA GLU A 302 -15.39 18.71 16.28
C GLU A 302 -14.30 17.65 16.44
N PHE A 303 -14.03 17.17 17.66
CA PHE A 303 -13.09 16.09 17.90
C PHE A 303 -13.43 14.81 17.11
N CYS A 304 -14.71 14.41 17.11
CA CYS A 304 -15.17 13.23 16.37
C CYS A 304 -14.98 13.42 14.86
N LYS A 305 -15.43 14.54 14.28
CA LYS A 305 -15.33 14.83 12.84
C LYS A 305 -13.88 15.04 12.35
N THR A 306 -13.02 15.69 13.15
CA THR A 306 -11.67 16.10 12.71
C THR A 306 -10.56 15.11 13.02
N GLN A 307 -10.71 14.31 14.09
CA GLN A 307 -9.68 13.40 14.59
C GLN A 307 -10.17 11.94 14.59
N ALA A 308 -11.21 11.59 15.35
CA ALA A 308 -11.60 10.18 15.52
C ALA A 308 -12.06 9.51 14.21
N LEU A 309 -13.01 10.13 13.48
CA LEU A 309 -13.52 9.62 12.20
C LEU A 309 -12.53 9.80 11.03
N LYS A 310 -11.49 10.63 11.22
CA LYS A 310 -10.42 10.82 10.23
C LYS A 310 -9.34 9.75 10.35
N ASP A 311 -9.05 9.33 11.58
CA ASP A 311 -8.01 8.35 11.88
C ASP A 311 -8.54 6.90 11.92
N GLU A 312 -9.84 6.71 12.17
CA GLU A 312 -10.55 5.43 12.13
C GLU A 312 -11.86 5.48 11.30
N PRO A 313 -11.82 5.89 10.01
CA PRO A 313 -13.02 6.08 9.18
C PRO A 313 -13.86 4.80 8.98
N ARG A 314 -13.29 3.62 9.25
CA ARG A 314 -13.97 2.31 9.15
C ARG A 314 -14.51 1.76 10.48
N SER A 315 -14.26 2.43 11.61
CA SER A 315 -14.73 1.94 12.91
C SER A 315 -16.25 1.94 13.02
N VAL A 316 -16.85 0.75 13.09
CA VAL A 316 -18.28 0.57 13.39
C VAL A 316 -18.61 1.12 14.78
N LYS A 317 -17.73 0.93 15.78
CA LYS A 317 -17.98 1.39 17.16
C LYS A 317 -18.05 2.92 17.24
N VAL A 318 -17.05 3.61 16.69
CA VAL A 318 -16.98 5.09 16.68
C VAL A 318 -18.15 5.69 15.91
N TRP A 319 -18.50 5.14 14.74
CA TRP A 319 -19.66 5.61 13.97
C TRP A 319 -20.99 5.45 14.73
N VAL A 320 -21.21 4.32 15.42
CA VAL A 320 -22.43 4.10 16.21
C VAL A 320 -22.50 5.03 17.43
N GLN A 321 -21.40 5.24 18.15
CA GLN A 321 -21.35 6.20 19.26
C GLN A 321 -21.62 7.63 18.80
N PHE A 322 -20.95 8.07 17.73
CA PHE A 322 -21.11 9.42 17.16
C PHE A 322 -22.51 9.65 16.60
N GLY A 323 -23.06 8.69 15.85
CA GLY A 323 -24.39 8.78 15.26
C GLY A 323 -25.52 8.74 16.30
N ASN A 324 -25.35 7.98 17.40
CA ASN A 324 -26.26 8.02 18.55
C ASN A 324 -26.18 9.38 19.24
N MET A 325 -24.98 9.80 19.66
CA MET A 325 -24.76 11.09 20.33
C MET A 325 -25.37 12.28 19.57
N LEU A 326 -25.20 12.35 18.25
CA LEU A 326 -25.85 13.37 17.41
C LEU A 326 -27.38 13.28 17.41
N TYR A 327 -27.94 12.07 17.33
CA TYR A 327 -29.39 11.86 17.31
C TYR A 327 -30.03 12.16 18.68
N ASP A 328 -29.42 11.68 19.76
CA ASP A 328 -29.92 11.85 21.12
C ASP A 328 -29.88 13.35 21.52
N TRP A 329 -28.85 14.11 21.11
CA TRP A 329 -28.82 15.57 21.26
C TRP A 329 -29.77 16.33 20.32
N TYR A 330 -30.02 15.82 19.11
CA TYR A 330 -31.07 16.34 18.23
C TYR A 330 -32.45 16.19 18.87
N LEU A 331 -32.76 15.05 19.47
CA LEU A 331 -34.01 14.83 20.20
C LEU A 331 -34.12 15.76 21.42
N ALA A 332 -33.06 15.87 22.22
CA ALA A 332 -33.01 16.75 23.39
C ALA A 332 -33.26 18.21 23.03
N ALA A 333 -32.56 18.75 22.02
CA ALA A 333 -32.71 20.13 21.56
C ALA A 333 -34.11 20.45 20.99
N ASN A 334 -34.81 19.45 20.44
CA ASN A 334 -36.18 19.61 19.95
C ASN A 334 -37.26 19.33 21.03
N ASN A 335 -36.87 19.07 22.28
CA ASN A 335 -37.75 18.67 23.39
C ASN A 335 -38.53 17.37 23.12
N LEU A 336 -37.94 16.43 22.38
CA LEU A 336 -38.53 15.12 22.06
C LEU A 336 -38.19 14.04 23.11
N THR A 337 -37.25 14.32 24.02
CA THR A 337 -36.81 13.42 25.10
C THR A 337 -36.67 14.16 26.43
N GLU A 338 -36.84 13.44 27.55
CA GLU A 338 -36.70 13.99 28.91
C GLU A 338 -35.28 14.51 29.20
N GLU A 339 -34.25 14.00 28.52
CA GLU A 339 -32.84 14.40 28.67
C GLU A 339 -32.55 15.85 28.21
N GLY A 340 -33.47 16.49 27.49
CA GLY A 340 -33.44 17.93 27.20
C GLY A 340 -33.95 18.82 28.33
N SER A 341 -34.65 18.27 29.34
CA SER A 341 -35.36 19.05 30.36
C SER A 341 -34.45 19.85 31.31
N ASP A 342 -33.17 19.53 31.38
CA ASP A 342 -32.17 20.22 32.22
C ASP A 342 -31.47 21.38 31.49
N TRP A 343 -31.71 21.58 30.19
CA TRP A 343 -31.00 22.58 29.38
C TRP A 343 -31.57 23.99 29.63
N SER A 344 -30.72 25.01 29.67
CA SER A 344 -31.21 26.39 29.77
C SER A 344 -31.92 26.81 28.48
N PRO A 345 -32.90 27.74 28.51
CA PRO A 345 -33.63 28.17 27.30
C PRO A 345 -32.73 28.72 26.19
N GLN A 346 -31.56 29.25 26.53
CA GLN A 346 -30.57 29.70 25.56
C GLN A 346 -29.78 28.53 24.96
N GLU A 347 -29.30 27.59 25.79
CA GLU A 347 -28.64 26.36 25.29
C GLU A 347 -29.56 25.51 24.42
N GLN A 348 -30.87 25.53 24.70
CA GLN A 348 -31.89 24.88 23.88
C GLN A 348 -31.99 25.53 22.49
N GLN A 349 -32.02 26.86 22.42
CA GLN A 349 -32.08 27.58 21.14
C GLN A 349 -30.76 27.47 20.36
N ASP A 350 -29.61 27.55 21.03
CA ASP A 350 -28.30 27.31 20.41
C ASP A 350 -28.20 25.86 19.91
N GLY A 351 -28.66 24.89 20.72
CA GLY A 351 -28.73 23.48 20.36
C GLY A 351 -29.59 23.20 19.13
N GLN A 352 -30.74 23.85 18.97
CA GLN A 352 -31.58 23.73 17.77
C GLN A 352 -30.91 24.24 16.49
N ASN A 353 -30.04 25.26 16.60
CA ASN A 353 -29.27 25.78 15.47
C ASN A 353 -28.07 24.87 15.10
N ILE A 354 -27.54 24.12 16.06
CA ILE A 354 -26.35 23.26 15.91
C ILE A 354 -26.74 21.83 15.52
N PHE A 355 -27.51 21.16 16.38
CA PHE A 355 -27.85 19.75 16.23
C PHE A 355 -29.02 19.61 15.26
N THR A 356 -28.74 19.69 13.96
CA THR A 356 -29.77 19.62 12.91
C THR A 356 -29.99 18.19 12.41
N TRP A 357 -31.21 17.89 11.98
CA TRP A 357 -31.54 16.61 11.32
C TRP A 357 -30.68 16.33 10.06
N ALA A 358 -30.20 17.39 9.40
CA ALA A 358 -29.29 17.25 8.25
C ALA A 358 -27.94 16.64 8.66
N GLU A 359 -27.35 17.09 9.79
CA GLU A 359 -26.11 16.50 10.32
C GLU A 359 -26.31 15.05 10.75
N VAL A 360 -27.43 14.73 11.41
CA VAL A 360 -27.77 13.35 11.84
C VAL A 360 -27.86 12.43 10.62
N ARG A 361 -28.61 12.83 9.59
CA ARG A 361 -28.73 12.07 8.34
C ARG A 361 -27.38 11.89 7.66
N GLU A 362 -26.61 12.96 7.51
CA GLU A 362 -25.31 12.89 6.83
C GLU A 362 -24.35 11.95 7.58
N ALA A 363 -24.29 12.02 8.91
CA ALA A 363 -23.45 11.14 9.72
C ALA A 363 -23.80 9.65 9.51
N TRP A 364 -25.09 9.28 9.57
CA TRP A 364 -25.51 7.90 9.34
C TRP A 364 -25.34 7.44 7.89
N GLU A 365 -25.54 8.32 6.90
CA GLU A 365 -25.24 8.00 5.49
C GLU A 365 -23.73 7.80 5.25
N GLN A 366 -22.87 8.64 5.84
CA GLN A 366 -21.41 8.48 5.77
C GLN A 366 -20.96 7.18 6.47
N ALA A 367 -21.49 6.89 7.66
CA ALA A 367 -21.27 5.62 8.37
C ALA A 367 -21.65 4.40 7.52
N GLY A 368 -22.82 4.43 6.86
CA GLY A 368 -23.30 3.36 5.99
C GLY A 368 -22.44 3.16 4.73
N ARG A 369 -21.90 4.26 4.16
CA ARG A 369 -20.94 4.20 3.05
C ARG A 369 -19.60 3.60 3.47
N ALA A 370 -19.06 4.04 4.61
CA ALA A 370 -17.73 3.64 5.08
C ALA A 370 -17.69 2.21 5.64
N THR A 371 -18.65 1.84 6.49
CA THR A 371 -18.70 0.54 7.17
C THR A 371 -19.45 -0.54 6.39
N GLY A 372 -20.24 -0.17 5.38
CA GLY A 372 -21.21 -1.06 4.73
C GLY A 372 -20.65 -2.24 3.92
N ALA A 373 -19.33 -2.45 3.89
CA ALA A 373 -18.66 -3.64 3.35
C ALA A 373 -18.19 -4.62 4.45
N GLN A 374 -18.22 -4.23 5.73
CA GLN A 374 -17.76 -5.04 6.86
C GLN A 374 -18.71 -6.21 7.12
N LEU A 375 -18.20 -7.43 6.91
CA LEU A 375 -19.00 -8.67 6.92
C LEU A 375 -19.71 -8.94 8.25
N LYS A 376 -18.98 -8.78 9.37
CA LYS A 376 -19.50 -9.00 10.73
C LYS A 376 -20.40 -7.82 11.14
N ASP A 377 -19.82 -6.70 11.54
CA ASP A 377 -20.47 -5.70 12.40
C ASP A 377 -21.26 -4.59 11.68
N SER A 378 -21.21 -4.49 10.34
CA SER A 378 -21.90 -3.41 9.59
C SER A 378 -23.42 -3.37 9.76
N HIS A 379 -24.02 -4.43 10.31
CA HIS A 379 -25.43 -4.46 10.65
C HIS A 379 -25.78 -3.51 11.80
N LEU A 380 -24.85 -3.21 12.71
CA LEU A 380 -25.09 -2.30 13.84
C LEU A 380 -25.40 -0.87 13.36
N VAL A 381 -24.61 -0.37 12.41
CA VAL A 381 -24.83 0.93 11.76
C VAL A 381 -26.14 0.91 10.96
N PHE A 382 -26.32 -0.09 10.10
CA PHE A 382 -27.48 -0.16 9.22
C PHE A 382 -28.80 -0.26 10.00
N ASN A 383 -28.89 -1.19 10.96
CA ASN A 383 -30.13 -1.42 11.71
C ASN A 383 -30.51 -0.21 12.57
N ARG A 384 -29.54 0.48 13.20
CA ARG A 384 -29.82 1.69 14.00
C ARG A 384 -30.30 2.83 13.11
N TRP A 385 -29.69 3.03 11.94
CA TRP A 385 -30.15 4.03 10.98
C TRP A 385 -31.55 3.72 10.43
N MET A 386 -31.83 2.46 10.08
CA MET A 386 -33.18 2.05 9.67
C MET A 386 -34.19 2.28 10.80
N ALA A 387 -33.90 1.89 12.04
CA ALA A 387 -34.80 2.09 13.18
C ALA A 387 -35.16 3.57 13.42
N ILE A 388 -34.22 4.50 13.18
CA ILE A 388 -34.47 5.95 13.23
C ILE A 388 -35.43 6.39 12.11
N GLN A 389 -35.30 5.84 10.90
CA GLN A 389 -36.24 6.11 9.80
C GLN A 389 -37.62 5.47 10.01
N GLU A 390 -37.68 4.27 10.59
CA GLU A 390 -38.95 3.60 10.91
C GLU A 390 -39.74 4.40 11.95
N ALA A 391 -39.08 4.86 13.03
CA ALA A 391 -39.70 5.74 14.02
C ALA A 391 -40.20 7.06 13.40
N GLN A 392 -39.41 7.69 12.53
CA GLN A 392 -39.83 8.91 11.81
C GLN A 392 -41.06 8.65 10.90
N TYR A 393 -41.18 7.44 10.32
CA TYR A 393 -42.35 7.07 9.53
C TYR A 393 -43.58 6.77 10.40
N GLU A 394 -43.40 6.16 11.57
CA GLU A 394 -44.50 5.93 12.54
C GLU A 394 -45.06 7.24 13.11
N GLU A 395 -44.21 8.24 13.35
CA GLU A 395 -44.63 9.60 13.72
C GLU A 395 -45.30 10.36 12.55
N ASN A 396 -44.78 10.20 11.32
CA ASN A 396 -45.25 10.94 10.15
C ASN A 396 -45.20 10.06 8.87
N PRO A 397 -46.29 9.33 8.54
CA PRO A 397 -46.34 8.40 7.42
C PRO A 397 -46.18 9.06 6.03
N GLN A 398 -44.94 9.26 5.59
CA GLN A 398 -44.62 9.81 4.27
C GLN A 398 -44.29 8.69 3.25
N PRO A 399 -44.99 8.61 2.10
CA PRO A 399 -44.78 7.52 1.14
C PRO A 399 -43.37 7.51 0.55
N ASN A 400 -42.77 8.68 0.33
CA ASN A 400 -41.40 8.81 -0.17
C ASN A 400 -40.36 8.20 0.80
N LEU A 401 -40.60 8.31 2.11
CA LEU A 401 -39.73 7.72 3.13
C LEU A 401 -39.86 6.19 3.12
N ALA A 402 -41.09 5.65 3.03
CA ALA A 402 -41.31 4.21 2.96
C ALA A 402 -40.70 3.56 1.70
N ILE A 403 -40.77 4.23 0.54
CA ILE A 403 -40.08 3.79 -0.69
C ILE A 403 -38.55 3.78 -0.46
N SER A 404 -37.99 4.86 0.09
CA SER A 404 -36.55 4.94 0.38
C SER A 404 -36.08 3.91 1.40
N ILE A 405 -36.92 3.53 2.38
CA ILE A 405 -36.67 2.44 3.31
C ILE A 405 -36.55 1.09 2.55
N VAL A 406 -37.47 0.79 1.63
CA VAL A 406 -37.39 -0.41 0.78
C VAL A 406 -36.11 -0.40 -0.07
N GLU A 407 -35.77 0.71 -0.71
CA GLU A 407 -34.56 0.85 -1.54
C GLU A 407 -33.26 0.61 -0.74
N GLN A 408 -33.18 1.10 0.50
CA GLN A 408 -32.03 0.87 1.38
C GLN A 408 -31.92 -0.61 1.81
N TYR A 409 -33.03 -1.26 2.15
CA TYR A 409 -33.06 -2.70 2.40
C TYR A 409 -32.68 -3.52 1.16
N GLU A 410 -33.15 -3.13 -0.03
CA GLU A 410 -32.84 -3.79 -1.30
C GLU A 410 -31.35 -3.71 -1.63
N ALA A 411 -30.77 -2.51 -1.53
CA ALA A 411 -29.33 -2.29 -1.68
C ALA A 411 -28.53 -3.10 -0.65
N ARG A 412 -28.98 -3.17 0.61
CA ARG A 412 -28.32 -3.95 1.67
C ARG A 412 -28.31 -5.45 1.40
N LEU A 413 -29.38 -6.02 0.84
CA LEU A 413 -29.46 -7.45 0.49
C LEU A 413 -28.47 -7.86 -0.62
N THR A 414 -27.96 -6.92 -1.42
CA THR A 414 -26.91 -7.21 -2.42
C THR A 414 -25.52 -7.48 -1.81
N ARG A 415 -25.31 -7.21 -0.51
CA ARG A 415 -24.02 -7.33 0.18
C ARG A 415 -24.02 -8.44 1.21
N ALA A 416 -22.92 -9.19 1.28
CA ALA A 416 -22.70 -10.19 2.32
C ALA A 416 -22.57 -9.52 3.70
N HIS A 417 -23.36 -9.96 4.68
CA HIS A 417 -23.30 -9.48 6.07
C HIS A 417 -23.95 -10.47 7.05
N ALA A 418 -23.63 -10.36 8.34
CA ALA A 418 -24.07 -11.31 9.37
C ALA A 418 -25.60 -11.52 9.47
N GLN A 419 -26.37 -10.43 9.57
CA GLN A 419 -27.83 -10.46 9.74
C GLN A 419 -28.60 -10.44 8.40
N TRP A 420 -28.07 -11.08 7.36
CA TRP A 420 -28.68 -11.06 6.02
C TRP A 420 -30.10 -11.68 6.00
N GLU A 421 -30.32 -12.77 6.74
CA GLU A 421 -31.64 -13.44 6.76
C GLU A 421 -32.70 -12.65 7.54
N GLU A 422 -32.32 -11.92 8.58
CA GLU A 422 -33.21 -11.02 9.34
C GLU A 422 -33.55 -9.78 8.50
N THR A 423 -32.54 -9.20 7.83
CA THR A 423 -32.70 -8.11 6.86
C THR A 423 -33.65 -8.49 5.72
N ARG A 424 -33.63 -9.75 5.28
CA ARG A 424 -34.55 -10.28 4.26
C ARG A 424 -36.00 -10.29 4.76
N GLU A 425 -36.28 -10.68 5.99
CA GLU A 425 -37.66 -10.67 6.52
C GLU A 425 -38.17 -9.23 6.76
N LEU A 426 -37.29 -8.31 7.20
CA LEU A 426 -37.61 -6.89 7.31
C LEU A 426 -37.93 -6.26 5.95
N TYR A 427 -37.15 -6.59 4.90
CA TYR A 427 -37.44 -6.19 3.52
C TYR A 427 -38.82 -6.66 3.05
N LYS A 428 -39.16 -7.95 3.27
CA LYS A 428 -40.48 -8.48 2.91
C LYS A 428 -41.61 -7.73 3.62
N ARG A 429 -41.46 -7.41 4.92
CA ARG A 429 -42.42 -6.59 5.67
C ARG A 429 -42.64 -5.25 4.97
N TRP A 430 -41.57 -4.51 4.67
CA TRP A 430 -41.67 -3.21 4.02
C TRP A 430 -42.19 -3.25 2.58
N VAL A 431 -41.80 -4.24 1.78
CA VAL A 431 -42.37 -4.46 0.43
C VAL A 431 -43.88 -4.74 0.51
N SER A 432 -44.33 -5.48 1.52
CA SER A 432 -45.76 -5.76 1.76
C SER A 432 -46.55 -4.53 2.22
N VAL A 433 -45.89 -3.55 2.86
CA VAL A 433 -46.49 -2.27 3.28
C VAL A 433 -46.54 -1.27 2.12
N VAL A 434 -45.45 -1.13 1.37
CA VAL A 434 -45.31 -0.12 0.30
C VAL A 434 -46.06 -0.49 -0.98
N TYR A 435 -46.07 -1.77 -1.35
CA TYR A 435 -46.66 -2.24 -2.61
C TYR A 435 -47.95 -3.05 -2.38
N ALA A 436 -48.66 -2.81 -1.27
CA ALA A 436 -49.93 -3.47 -0.94
C ALA A 436 -50.99 -3.31 -2.05
N ASP A 437 -51.03 -2.14 -2.68
CA ASP A 437 -51.95 -1.82 -3.79
C ASP A 437 -51.37 -2.16 -5.18
N ASP A 438 -50.07 -2.48 -5.28
CA ASP A 438 -49.33 -2.70 -6.54
C ASP A 438 -48.77 -4.13 -6.63
N MET A 439 -49.70 -5.08 -6.75
CA MET A 439 -49.45 -6.52 -6.85
C MET A 439 -48.33 -6.95 -7.84
N PRO A 440 -48.20 -6.43 -9.08
CA PRO A 440 -47.13 -6.88 -9.98
C PRO A 440 -45.73 -6.47 -9.48
N THR A 441 -45.57 -5.25 -8.97
CA THR A 441 -44.28 -4.79 -8.40
C THR A 441 -43.94 -5.52 -7.10
N TYR A 442 -44.95 -5.81 -6.28
CA TYR A 442 -44.81 -6.69 -5.11
C TYR A 442 -44.31 -8.08 -5.52
N GLU A 443 -44.95 -8.71 -6.51
CA GLU A 443 -44.56 -10.06 -6.95
C GLU A 443 -43.15 -10.08 -7.56
N GLU A 444 -42.77 -9.10 -8.39
CA GLU A 444 -41.43 -9.00 -8.96
C GLU A 444 -40.34 -8.92 -7.87
N LYS A 445 -40.51 -8.03 -6.89
CA LYS A 445 -39.55 -7.87 -5.77
C LYS A 445 -39.45 -9.13 -4.91
N MET A 446 -40.57 -9.79 -4.64
CA MET A 446 -40.60 -11.04 -3.88
C MET A 446 -39.97 -12.21 -4.66
N GLN A 447 -40.27 -12.36 -5.95
CA GLN A 447 -39.64 -13.37 -6.82
C GLN A 447 -38.13 -13.15 -6.91
N ALA A 448 -37.65 -11.90 -7.03
CA ALA A 448 -36.23 -11.58 -7.09
C ALA A 448 -35.47 -12.02 -5.83
N VAL A 449 -36.02 -11.76 -4.63
CA VAL A 449 -35.43 -12.19 -3.34
C VAL A 449 -35.47 -13.71 -3.15
N HIS A 450 -36.49 -14.39 -3.69
CA HIS A 450 -36.58 -15.85 -3.64
C HIS A 450 -35.80 -16.58 -4.76
N HIS A 451 -35.19 -15.86 -5.72
CA HIS A 451 -34.45 -16.47 -6.81
C HIS A 451 -33.07 -17.00 -6.36
N GLY A 452 -32.94 -18.32 -6.26
CA GLY A 452 -31.76 -19.01 -5.70
C GLY A 452 -30.41 -18.77 -6.39
N PHE A 453 -30.39 -18.24 -7.63
CA PHE A 453 -29.17 -17.83 -8.34
C PHE A 453 -29.04 -16.31 -8.50
N GLY A 454 -29.88 -15.53 -7.79
CA GLY A 454 -29.93 -14.07 -7.86
C GLY A 454 -28.70 -13.37 -7.27
N VAL A 455 -28.70 -12.04 -7.29
CA VAL A 455 -27.67 -11.24 -6.58
C VAL A 455 -27.80 -11.49 -5.07
N TYR A 456 -29.03 -11.48 -4.56
CA TYR A 456 -29.39 -11.67 -3.16
C TYR A 456 -28.92 -13.03 -2.61
N ALA A 457 -29.22 -14.14 -3.31
CA ALA A 457 -28.78 -15.47 -2.89
C ALA A 457 -27.25 -15.60 -2.83
N ARG A 458 -26.54 -15.09 -3.86
CA ARG A 458 -25.07 -15.08 -3.89
C ARG A 458 -24.45 -14.25 -2.77
N ALA A 459 -25.08 -13.14 -2.36
CA ALA A 459 -24.65 -12.34 -1.21
C ALA A 459 -24.78 -13.12 0.13
N ASN A 460 -25.85 -13.88 0.32
CA ASN A 460 -25.99 -14.78 1.49
C ASN A 460 -24.93 -15.89 1.48
N ASN A 461 -24.72 -16.54 0.33
CA ASN A 461 -23.71 -17.58 0.16
C ASN A 461 -22.29 -17.07 0.41
N ALA A 462 -21.98 -15.87 -0.08
CA ALA A 462 -20.71 -15.18 0.16
C ALA A 462 -20.45 -14.89 1.65
N TYR A 463 -21.51 -14.68 2.46
CA TYR A 463 -21.41 -14.63 3.92
C TYR A 463 -21.23 -16.02 4.53
N LYS A 464 -22.09 -17.00 4.19
CA LYS A 464 -22.09 -18.35 4.78
C LYS A 464 -20.75 -19.07 4.66
N TYR A 465 -20.08 -18.94 3.51
CA TYR A 465 -18.71 -19.41 3.27
C TYR A 465 -17.71 -18.85 4.30
N ARG A 466 -17.81 -17.54 4.55
CA ARG A 466 -16.86 -16.73 5.31
C ARG A 466 -17.10 -16.72 6.81
N LYS A 467 -18.34 -16.97 7.23
CA LYS A 467 -18.71 -17.15 8.64
C LYS A 467 -17.76 -18.11 9.37
N THR A 468 -17.35 -19.19 8.70
CA THR A 468 -16.40 -20.17 9.27
C THR A 468 -15.07 -19.57 9.72
N TRP A 469 -14.59 -18.50 9.10
CA TRP A 469 -13.38 -17.77 9.51
C TRP A 469 -13.68 -16.75 10.61
N ASP A 470 -14.81 -16.05 10.52
CA ASP A 470 -15.24 -15.09 11.54
C ASP A 470 -15.52 -15.77 12.89
N ASP A 471 -16.17 -16.93 12.89
CA ASP A 471 -16.42 -17.74 14.10
C ASP A 471 -15.10 -18.19 14.76
N GLN A 472 -14.05 -18.48 13.97
CA GLN A 472 -12.73 -18.83 14.49
C GLN A 472 -11.97 -17.62 15.07
N ILE A 473 -12.10 -16.44 14.45
CA ILE A 473 -11.53 -15.19 14.96
C ILE A 473 -12.21 -14.82 16.28
N GLU A 474 -13.54 -14.91 16.33
CA GLU A 474 -14.34 -14.64 17.52
C GLU A 474 -13.98 -15.58 18.68
N SER A 475 -13.83 -16.89 18.43
CA SER A 475 -13.33 -17.84 19.43
C SER A 475 -11.99 -17.40 20.02
N LYS A 476 -11.06 -16.90 19.19
CA LYS A 476 -9.74 -16.46 19.65
C LYS A 476 -9.79 -15.14 20.43
N ILE A 477 -10.64 -14.20 20.05
CA ILE A 477 -10.89 -12.97 20.82
C ILE A 477 -11.44 -13.33 22.22
N GLN A 478 -12.38 -14.27 22.30
CA GLN A 478 -12.98 -14.70 23.56
C GLN A 478 -12.02 -15.52 24.43
N GLU A 479 -11.22 -16.42 23.85
CA GLU A 479 -10.16 -17.17 24.55
C GLU A 479 -9.12 -16.26 25.22
N HIS A 480 -8.87 -15.07 24.66
CA HIS A 480 -7.94 -14.06 25.19
C HIS A 480 -8.65 -12.92 25.94
N GLY A 481 -9.93 -13.07 26.30
CA GLY A 481 -10.66 -12.08 27.11
C GLY A 481 -10.84 -10.71 26.46
N GLY A 482 -10.69 -10.61 25.13
CA GLY A 482 -10.71 -9.36 24.38
C GLY A 482 -9.33 -8.77 24.07
N GLU A 483 -8.25 -9.20 24.72
CA GLU A 483 -6.89 -8.73 24.41
C GLU A 483 -6.41 -9.21 23.02
N ALA A 484 -5.60 -8.39 22.35
CA ALA A 484 -5.16 -8.66 20.97
C ALA A 484 -4.02 -9.69 20.96
N SER A 485 -4.26 -10.86 20.36
CA SER A 485 -3.36 -12.01 20.43
C SER A 485 -2.56 -12.27 19.15
N GLY A 486 -1.35 -12.82 19.29
CA GLY A 486 -0.56 -13.30 18.16
C GLY A 486 -1.22 -14.42 17.36
N ASP A 487 -2.04 -15.27 18.01
CA ASP A 487 -2.81 -16.32 17.32
C ASP A 487 -3.99 -15.73 16.53
N GLU A 488 -4.62 -14.69 17.05
CA GLU A 488 -5.65 -13.92 16.34
C GLU A 488 -5.06 -13.21 15.11
N TYR A 489 -3.92 -12.54 15.27
CA TYR A 489 -3.17 -11.93 14.16
C TYR A 489 -2.81 -12.93 13.06
N ASN A 490 -2.26 -14.09 13.43
CA ASN A 490 -1.92 -15.16 12.49
C ASN A 490 -3.16 -15.68 11.73
N LEU A 491 -4.33 -15.69 12.36
CA LEU A 491 -5.59 -16.10 11.74
C LEU A 491 -6.12 -15.06 10.74
N PHE A 492 -6.09 -13.76 11.07
CA PHE A 492 -6.39 -12.68 10.12
C PHE A 492 -5.47 -12.77 8.88
N VAL A 493 -4.16 -12.93 9.08
CA VAL A 493 -3.18 -13.06 8.00
C VAL A 493 -3.42 -14.35 7.18
N ALA A 494 -3.82 -15.46 7.80
CA ALA A 494 -4.18 -16.69 7.10
C ALA A 494 -5.45 -16.52 6.23
N TYR A 495 -6.45 -15.81 6.74
CA TYR A 495 -7.72 -15.52 6.04
C TYR A 495 -7.52 -14.55 4.86
N LEU A 496 -6.78 -13.44 5.06
CA LEU A 496 -6.37 -12.53 3.97
C LEU A 496 -5.65 -13.30 2.86
N ARG A 497 -4.64 -14.11 3.22
CA ARG A 497 -3.93 -14.97 2.27
C ARG A 497 -4.84 -16.04 1.62
N HIS A 498 -5.97 -16.40 2.21
CA HIS A 498 -6.95 -17.32 1.62
C HIS A 498 -7.80 -16.63 0.55
N GLU A 499 -8.42 -15.49 0.88
CA GLU A 499 -9.21 -14.69 -0.06
C GLU A 499 -8.39 -14.20 -1.26
N MET A 500 -7.18 -13.65 -1.02
CA MET A 500 -6.28 -13.18 -2.09
C MET A 500 -5.87 -14.30 -3.07
N ARG A 501 -5.97 -15.57 -2.69
CA ARG A 501 -5.76 -16.73 -3.57
C ARG A 501 -7.03 -17.17 -4.31
N LYS A 502 -8.21 -17.02 -3.71
CA LYS A 502 -9.52 -17.47 -4.22
C LYS A 502 -10.42 -16.32 -4.72
N GLU A 503 -9.86 -15.26 -5.29
CA GLU A 503 -10.63 -14.04 -5.65
C GLU A 503 -11.89 -14.32 -6.52
N GLY A 504 -13.06 -14.17 -5.89
CA GLY A 504 -14.39 -14.28 -6.48
C GLY A 504 -14.89 -12.93 -7.02
N VAL A 505 -16.21 -12.69 -6.90
CA VAL A 505 -16.83 -11.39 -7.26
C VAL A 505 -16.80 -10.45 -6.05
N PHE A 506 -17.15 -10.95 -4.87
CA PHE A 506 -17.23 -10.15 -3.65
C PHE A 506 -15.86 -9.99 -2.97
N SER A 507 -14.82 -10.69 -3.44
CA SER A 507 -13.51 -10.70 -2.79
C SER A 507 -12.80 -9.33 -2.75
N PHE A 508 -13.10 -8.34 -3.61
CA PHE A 508 -12.48 -7.01 -3.46
C PHE A 508 -13.01 -6.30 -2.21
N ASP A 509 -14.32 -6.12 -2.10
CA ASP A 509 -14.96 -5.52 -0.92
C ASP A 509 -14.67 -6.35 0.34
N THR A 510 -14.65 -7.69 0.22
CA THR A 510 -14.30 -8.57 1.35
C THR A 510 -12.84 -8.41 1.78
N ILE A 511 -11.86 -8.50 0.87
CA ILE A 511 -10.44 -8.41 1.22
C ILE A 511 -10.14 -7.04 1.82
N THR A 512 -10.70 -5.97 1.24
CA THR A 512 -10.48 -4.62 1.75
C THR A 512 -11.16 -4.40 3.11
N ALA A 513 -12.41 -4.85 3.31
CA ALA A 513 -13.06 -4.79 4.63
C ALA A 513 -12.43 -5.74 5.69
N LEU A 514 -11.76 -6.81 5.25
CA LEU A 514 -10.98 -7.68 6.13
C LEU A 514 -9.63 -7.04 6.51
N PHE A 515 -8.99 -6.33 5.59
CA PHE A 515 -7.84 -5.46 5.91
C PHE A 515 -8.28 -4.34 6.86
N ASP A 516 -9.38 -3.65 6.59
CA ASP A 516 -9.92 -2.58 7.45
C ASP A 516 -10.13 -3.09 8.89
N ARG A 517 -10.76 -4.27 9.08
CA ARG A 517 -10.87 -4.93 10.40
C ARG A 517 -9.52 -5.32 11.00
N ALA A 518 -8.59 -5.82 10.20
CA ALA A 518 -7.29 -6.24 10.68
C ALA A 518 -6.44 -5.05 11.16
N VAL A 519 -6.53 -3.88 10.51
CA VAL A 519 -5.83 -2.66 10.95
C VAL A 519 -6.55 -1.95 12.10
N LEU A 520 -7.89 -1.96 12.17
CA LEU A 520 -8.63 -1.50 13.36
C LEU A 520 -8.21 -2.26 14.63
N ARG A 521 -7.94 -3.57 14.49
CA ARG A 521 -7.57 -4.48 15.60
C ARG A 521 -6.06 -4.53 15.89
N PHE A 522 -5.21 -4.37 14.88
CA PHE A 522 -3.75 -4.38 14.99
C PHE A 522 -3.11 -3.12 14.36
N PRO A 523 -3.49 -1.89 14.78
CA PRO A 523 -3.13 -0.65 14.09
C PRO A 523 -1.63 -0.42 13.97
N TYR A 524 -0.86 -0.82 14.98
CA TYR A 524 0.58 -0.60 15.04
C TYR A 524 1.38 -1.57 14.15
N GLN A 525 0.73 -2.60 13.57
CA GLN A 525 1.40 -3.62 12.77
C GLN A 525 1.58 -3.13 11.32
N HIS A 526 2.59 -2.29 11.10
CA HIS A 526 2.98 -1.70 9.80
C HIS A 526 3.03 -2.68 8.62
N ALA A 527 3.32 -3.97 8.86
CA ALA A 527 3.26 -5.01 7.83
C ALA A 527 1.86 -5.21 7.22
N LEU A 528 0.77 -5.06 7.99
CA LEU A 528 -0.60 -5.14 7.48
C LEU A 528 -0.91 -3.95 6.56
N TRP A 529 -0.52 -2.74 6.97
CA TRP A 529 -0.68 -1.54 6.15
C TRP A 529 0.10 -1.62 4.84
N LEU A 530 1.31 -2.18 4.86
CA LEU A 530 2.09 -2.45 3.64
C LEU A 530 1.41 -3.48 2.72
N ASP A 531 0.99 -4.63 3.26
CA ASP A 531 0.24 -5.65 2.49
C ASP A 531 -1.06 -5.07 1.89
N TYR A 532 -1.76 -4.20 2.62
CA TYR A 532 -2.99 -3.54 2.18
C TYR A 532 -2.74 -2.50 1.08
N VAL A 533 -1.79 -1.58 1.26
CA VAL A 533 -1.40 -0.58 0.25
C VAL A 533 -0.88 -1.28 -1.01
N GLU A 534 -0.02 -2.29 -0.86
CA GLU A 534 0.43 -3.09 -2.00
C GLU A 534 -0.74 -3.79 -2.72
N TYR A 535 -1.74 -4.30 -2.00
CA TYR A 535 -2.94 -4.90 -2.61
C TYR A 535 -3.73 -3.86 -3.42
N LEU A 536 -3.99 -2.68 -2.87
CA LEU A 536 -4.73 -1.61 -3.57
C LEU A 536 -3.98 -1.09 -4.81
N ILE A 537 -2.65 -0.97 -4.73
CA ILE A 537 -1.79 -0.66 -5.89
C ILE A 537 -1.89 -1.78 -6.95
N LYS A 538 -1.85 -3.06 -6.55
CA LYS A 538 -2.03 -4.21 -7.46
C LYS A 538 -3.44 -4.31 -8.05
N LYS A 539 -4.43 -3.61 -7.48
CA LYS A 539 -5.80 -3.45 -8.01
C LYS A 539 -6.01 -2.20 -8.86
N ASN A 540 -5.06 -1.25 -8.84
CA ASN A 540 -5.19 0.06 -9.49
C ASN A 540 -6.36 0.88 -8.91
N GLU A 541 -6.45 0.95 -7.58
CA GLU A 541 -7.50 1.67 -6.84
C GLU A 541 -6.91 2.92 -6.15
N PRO A 542 -6.64 4.02 -6.90
CA PRO A 542 -5.83 5.12 -6.41
C PRO A 542 -6.48 5.88 -5.26
N THR A 543 -7.77 6.18 -5.31
CA THR A 543 -8.49 6.94 -4.27
C THR A 543 -8.49 6.23 -2.92
N ARG A 544 -8.72 4.90 -2.90
CA ARG A 544 -8.62 4.10 -1.68
C ARG A 544 -7.16 3.93 -1.22
N THR A 545 -6.22 3.84 -2.16
CA THR A 545 -4.78 3.83 -1.84
C THR A 545 -4.36 5.13 -1.13
N GLU A 546 -4.85 6.28 -1.58
CA GLU A 546 -4.55 7.57 -0.95
C GLU A 546 -5.08 7.64 0.48
N GLN A 547 -6.37 7.30 0.70
CA GLN A 547 -6.99 7.26 2.03
C GLN A 547 -6.19 6.38 3.00
N VAL A 548 -5.96 5.12 2.62
CA VAL A 548 -5.21 4.15 3.43
C VAL A 548 -3.77 4.61 3.67
N LEU A 549 -3.14 5.33 2.74
CA LEU A 549 -1.81 5.94 2.96
C LEU A 549 -1.83 7.18 3.87
N GLN A 550 -2.93 7.93 3.94
CA GLN A 550 -3.08 9.02 4.91
C GLN A 550 -3.26 8.46 6.34
N GLU A 551 -4.02 7.38 6.48
CA GLU A 551 -4.26 6.67 7.75
C GLU A 551 -2.98 5.94 8.23
N ALA A 552 -2.37 5.11 7.38
CA ALA A 552 -1.24 4.25 7.71
C ALA A 552 -0.04 5.02 8.28
N VAL A 553 0.24 6.23 7.79
CA VAL A 553 1.36 7.05 8.28
C VAL A 553 1.08 7.77 9.60
N ARG A 554 -0.18 7.80 10.10
CA ARG A 554 -0.50 8.20 11.48
C ARG A 554 -0.43 7.02 12.45
N HIS A 555 -0.77 5.81 11.98
CA HIS A 555 -0.73 4.59 12.77
C HIS A 555 0.68 4.00 12.93
N ALA A 556 1.52 4.09 11.90
CA ALA A 556 2.91 3.63 11.92
C ALA A 556 3.90 4.66 11.30
N PRO A 557 4.02 5.88 11.87
CA PRO A 557 4.90 6.93 11.36
C PRO A 557 6.39 6.56 11.36
N TRP A 558 6.80 5.53 12.11
CA TRP A 558 8.16 4.98 12.10
C TRP A 558 8.51 4.20 10.82
N CYS A 559 7.52 3.77 10.02
CA CYS A 559 7.79 2.95 8.83
C CYS A 559 8.00 3.83 7.58
N GLY A 560 9.26 4.03 7.22
CA GLY A 560 9.71 4.76 6.03
C GLY A 560 9.20 4.19 4.72
N ALA A 561 8.92 2.88 4.66
CA ALA A 561 8.29 2.26 3.49
C ALA A 561 6.87 2.82 3.22
N LEU A 562 6.07 3.10 4.25
CA LEU A 562 4.74 3.72 4.08
C LEU A 562 4.85 5.15 3.57
N TRP A 563 5.78 5.94 4.11
CA TRP A 563 6.07 7.29 3.61
C TRP A 563 6.60 7.28 2.18
N ALA A 564 7.46 6.32 1.82
CA ALA A 564 7.96 6.13 0.46
C ALA A 564 6.81 5.83 -0.51
N HIS A 565 5.86 4.95 -0.14
CA HIS A 565 4.65 4.72 -0.92
C HIS A 565 3.77 5.98 -1.04
N LYS A 566 3.64 6.79 0.03
CA LYS A 566 2.90 8.07 0.00
C LYS A 566 3.53 9.08 -0.98
N ILE A 567 4.85 9.23 -0.97
CA ILE A 567 5.58 10.09 -1.92
C ILE A 567 5.41 9.60 -3.36
N LEU A 568 5.59 8.30 -3.61
CA LEU A 568 5.45 7.71 -4.95
C LEU A 568 4.01 7.79 -5.47
N HIS A 569 3.01 7.66 -4.59
CA HIS A 569 1.60 7.79 -4.95
C HIS A 569 1.26 9.21 -5.41
N LEU A 570 1.70 10.23 -4.67
CA LEU A 570 1.52 11.64 -5.04
C LEU A 570 2.24 12.01 -6.33
N GLU A 571 3.43 11.46 -6.58
CA GLU A 571 4.13 11.63 -7.86
C GLU A 571 3.36 11.01 -9.03
N ILE A 572 2.85 9.78 -8.87
CA ILE A 572 2.05 9.09 -9.90
C ILE A 572 0.74 9.84 -10.20
N ALA A 573 0.12 10.42 -9.18
CA ALA A 573 -1.09 11.25 -9.32
C ALA A 573 -0.78 12.69 -9.82
N GLY A 574 0.49 13.06 -10.00
CA GLY A 574 0.89 14.34 -10.58
C GLY A 574 0.77 15.56 -9.66
N PHE A 575 0.80 15.36 -8.34
CA PHE A 575 0.77 16.47 -7.38
C PHE A 575 2.01 17.37 -7.49
N GLN A 576 1.85 18.64 -7.13
CA GLN A 576 2.93 19.63 -7.15
C GLN A 576 4.05 19.29 -6.16
N ARG A 577 5.28 19.70 -6.49
CA ARG A 577 6.47 19.47 -5.67
C ARG A 577 6.32 19.90 -4.20
N ALA A 578 5.65 21.03 -3.94
CA ALA A 578 5.38 21.50 -2.59
C ALA A 578 4.65 20.45 -1.73
N ALA A 579 3.59 19.82 -2.24
CA ALA A 579 2.83 18.80 -1.51
C ALA A 579 3.66 17.53 -1.20
N ILE A 580 4.64 17.20 -2.06
CA ILE A 580 5.56 16.08 -1.84
C ILE A 580 6.66 16.45 -0.82
N GLU A 581 7.15 17.69 -0.87
CA GLU A 581 8.03 18.24 0.15
C GLU A 581 7.33 18.35 1.52
N ASP A 582 6.04 18.68 1.56
CA ASP A 582 5.21 18.69 2.77
C ASP A 582 5.03 17.31 3.37
N VAL A 583 4.90 16.25 2.57
CA VAL A 583 4.89 14.86 3.08
C VAL A 583 6.24 14.47 3.69
N LYS A 584 7.36 14.85 3.06
CA LYS A 584 8.71 14.68 3.63
C LYS A 584 8.87 15.52 4.92
N ASN A 585 8.36 16.75 4.95
CA ASN A 585 8.34 17.59 6.15
C ASN A 585 7.47 16.96 7.25
N GLN A 586 6.32 16.37 6.91
CA GLN A 586 5.40 15.70 7.85
C GLN A 586 6.08 14.49 8.52
N ALA A 587 6.77 13.65 7.75
CA ALA A 587 7.51 12.50 8.28
C ALA A 587 8.57 12.92 9.31
N LEU A 588 9.38 13.92 8.96
CA LEU A 588 10.47 14.42 9.81
C LEU A 588 9.97 15.30 10.98
N LYS A 589 8.80 15.95 10.87
CA LYS A 589 8.25 16.86 11.91
C LYS A 589 8.10 16.18 13.27
N THR A 590 7.84 14.87 13.28
CA THR A 590 7.60 14.08 14.51
C THR A 590 8.89 13.64 15.20
N GLY A 591 10.02 13.57 14.50
CA GLY A 591 11.27 12.98 15.00
C GLY A 591 11.20 11.48 15.32
N VAL A 592 10.11 10.79 14.98
CA VAL A 592 9.92 9.35 15.27
C VAL A 592 10.82 8.51 14.37
N LEU A 593 10.95 8.89 13.09
CA LEU A 593 11.82 8.24 12.12
C LEU A 593 13.31 8.38 12.48
N ASP A 594 13.67 9.44 13.21
CA ASP A 594 15.05 9.73 13.67
C ASP A 594 15.48 8.86 14.87
N VAL A 595 14.55 8.11 15.47
CA VAL A 595 14.76 7.25 16.67
C VAL A 595 14.67 5.75 16.34
N GLY A 596 14.06 5.39 15.22
CA GLY A 596 14.00 4.01 14.71
C GLY A 596 15.28 3.56 13.99
N ASP A 597 15.17 2.48 13.22
CA ASP A 597 16.25 2.02 12.34
C ASP A 597 16.54 3.07 11.24
N MET A 598 17.82 3.33 11.00
CA MET A 598 18.29 4.20 9.92
C MET A 598 17.78 3.73 8.54
N GLU A 599 17.48 2.45 8.36
CA GLU A 599 16.88 1.90 7.14
C GLU A 599 15.56 2.60 6.76
N ASP A 600 14.67 2.86 7.71
CA ASP A 600 13.38 3.52 7.44
C ASP A 600 13.58 5.01 7.08
N LEU A 601 14.51 5.72 7.75
CA LEU A 601 14.88 7.09 7.39
C LEU A 601 15.50 7.16 5.98
N ILE A 602 16.40 6.22 5.66
CA ILE A 602 17.01 6.12 4.33
C ILE A 602 15.94 5.81 3.26
N GLN A 603 14.97 4.94 3.55
CA GLN A 603 13.89 4.58 2.63
C GLN A 603 12.98 5.76 2.28
N LEU A 604 12.67 6.65 3.25
CA LEU A 604 12.00 7.93 3.00
C LEU A 604 12.81 8.78 2.00
N PHE A 605 14.11 8.99 2.27
CA PHE A 605 14.95 9.82 1.41
C PHE A 605 15.20 9.21 0.02
N ILE A 606 15.27 7.88 -0.11
CA ILE A 606 15.35 7.21 -1.42
C ILE A 606 14.14 7.55 -2.29
N ALA A 607 12.93 7.58 -1.72
CA ALA A 607 11.73 7.99 -2.44
C ALA A 607 11.77 9.47 -2.80
N PHE A 608 12.10 10.35 -1.86
CA PHE A 608 12.14 11.81 -2.05
C PHE A 608 13.23 12.26 -3.03
N CYS A 609 14.48 11.87 -2.82
CA CYS A 609 15.61 12.12 -3.72
C CYS A 609 15.40 11.44 -5.08
N GLY A 610 14.75 10.27 -5.09
CA GLY A 610 14.32 9.58 -6.30
C GLY A 610 13.33 10.41 -7.12
N PHE A 611 12.35 11.04 -6.47
CA PHE A 611 11.37 11.96 -7.05
C PHE A 611 12.06 13.23 -7.58
N LEU A 612 12.90 13.90 -6.78
CA LEU A 612 13.63 15.10 -7.21
C LEU A 612 14.42 14.86 -8.51
N ARG A 613 15.18 13.76 -8.58
CA ARG A 613 15.92 13.36 -9.79
C ARG A 613 15.00 12.91 -10.95
N ARG A 614 13.71 12.61 -10.73
CA ARG A 614 12.72 12.42 -11.81
C ARG A 614 12.16 13.76 -12.28
N ALA A 615 11.76 14.63 -11.35
CA ALA A 615 11.22 15.96 -11.62
C ALA A 615 12.21 16.86 -12.37
N ALA A 616 13.48 16.88 -11.95
CA ALA A 616 14.56 17.70 -12.54
C ALA A 616 14.81 17.45 -14.04
N PHE A 617 14.40 16.30 -14.58
CA PHE A 617 14.51 15.98 -16.01
C PHE A 617 13.15 15.77 -16.70
N ASN A 618 12.03 16.16 -16.06
CA ASN A 618 10.69 15.96 -16.61
C ASN A 618 10.19 17.20 -17.36
N THR A 619 10.25 17.15 -18.69
CA THR A 619 9.79 18.21 -19.60
C THR A 619 8.30 18.55 -19.47
N ASN A 620 7.48 17.68 -18.87
CA ASN A 620 6.07 17.97 -18.64
C ASN A 620 5.86 18.84 -17.38
N THR A 621 6.74 18.76 -16.39
CA THR A 621 6.64 19.55 -15.15
C THR A 621 7.07 21.01 -15.39
N THR A 622 8.13 21.22 -16.18
CA THR A 622 8.61 22.57 -16.56
C THR A 622 7.58 23.37 -17.35
N ASN A 623 6.68 22.69 -18.09
CA ASN A 623 5.68 23.34 -18.93
C ASN A 623 4.49 23.92 -18.15
N SER A 624 4.34 23.67 -16.85
CA SER A 624 3.19 24.15 -16.08
C SER A 624 3.26 25.65 -15.77
N HIS A 625 4.44 26.15 -15.35
CA HIS A 625 4.65 27.56 -15.04
C HIS A 625 6.11 28.00 -15.29
N ASN A 626 6.25 29.09 -16.05
CA ASN A 626 7.37 30.05 -16.06
C ASN A 626 8.79 29.57 -16.42
N ALA A 627 9.05 28.29 -16.66
CA ALA A 627 10.34 27.83 -17.18
C ALA A 627 10.53 28.23 -18.66
N SER A 628 11.11 29.42 -18.91
CA SER A 628 11.77 29.67 -20.20
C SER A 628 12.99 28.75 -20.32
N ALA A 629 13.39 28.37 -21.54
CA ALA A 629 14.48 27.42 -21.76
C ALA A 629 15.86 27.88 -21.22
N ALA A 630 15.98 29.13 -20.74
CA ALA A 630 17.17 29.65 -20.07
C ALA A 630 17.29 29.25 -18.58
N HIS A 631 16.23 28.71 -17.95
CA HIS A 631 16.21 28.35 -16.52
C HIS A 631 16.12 26.83 -16.29
N ALA A 632 16.56 26.02 -17.25
CA ALA A 632 16.52 24.55 -17.15
C ALA A 632 17.49 23.97 -16.10
N GLU A 633 18.48 24.77 -15.66
CA GLU A 633 19.51 24.37 -14.69
C GLU A 633 19.06 24.57 -13.23
N GLU A 634 18.21 25.58 -12.95
CA GLU A 634 17.67 25.86 -11.61
C GLU A 634 16.99 24.65 -10.92
N PRO A 635 16.02 23.92 -11.54
CA PRO A 635 15.39 22.76 -10.91
C PRO A 635 16.34 21.55 -10.76
N VAL A 636 17.49 21.57 -11.44
CA VAL A 636 18.52 20.53 -11.43
C VAL A 636 19.52 20.77 -10.30
N ASP A 637 19.90 22.03 -10.07
CA ASP A 637 20.77 22.44 -8.96
C ASP A 637 20.02 22.40 -7.61
N GLU A 638 18.75 22.81 -7.58
CA GLU A 638 17.88 22.61 -6.41
C GLU A 638 17.78 21.12 -6.03
N ALA A 639 17.69 20.23 -7.02
CA ALA A 639 17.66 18.80 -6.78
C ALA A 639 19.00 18.26 -6.24
N GLU A 640 20.15 18.76 -6.72
CA GLU A 640 21.45 18.39 -6.13
C GLU A 640 21.56 18.88 -4.68
N LEU A 641 21.21 20.14 -4.40
CA LEU A 641 21.27 20.71 -3.05
C LEU A 641 20.37 19.96 -2.06
N ALA A 642 19.15 19.63 -2.46
CA ALA A 642 18.22 18.86 -1.63
C ALA A 642 18.65 17.40 -1.42
N ILE A 643 19.39 16.79 -2.36
CA ILE A 643 20.00 15.46 -2.19
C ILE A 643 21.20 15.54 -1.23
N ILE A 644 22.04 16.58 -1.31
CA ILE A 644 23.14 16.80 -0.37
C ILE A 644 22.58 16.99 1.05
N SER A 645 21.58 17.84 1.23
CA SER A 645 20.94 18.06 2.53
C SER A 645 20.31 16.79 3.11
N ALA A 646 19.74 15.92 2.27
CA ALA A 646 19.25 14.60 2.70
C ALA A 646 20.38 13.67 3.17
N MET A 647 21.51 13.62 2.45
CA MET A 647 22.70 12.86 2.86
C MET A 647 23.29 13.36 4.18
N GLU A 648 23.40 14.69 4.34
CA GLU A 648 23.87 15.35 5.56
C GLU A 648 22.96 15.02 6.74
N HIS A 649 21.65 15.10 6.55
CA HIS A 649 20.66 14.78 7.59
C HIS A 649 20.74 13.32 8.05
N VAL A 650 20.81 12.36 7.12
CA VAL A 650 20.99 10.92 7.45
C VAL A 650 22.31 10.70 8.18
N ASN A 651 23.39 11.37 7.78
CA ASN A 651 24.69 11.28 8.44
C ASN A 651 24.67 11.90 9.86
N GLU A 652 24.00 13.04 10.04
CA GLU A 652 23.78 13.67 11.34
C GLU A 652 22.97 12.78 12.30
N VAL A 653 21.84 12.22 11.84
CA VAL A 653 21.00 11.35 12.67
C VAL A 653 21.76 10.07 13.04
N GLY A 654 22.42 9.43 12.08
CA GLY A 654 23.25 8.25 12.32
C GLY A 654 24.35 8.49 13.35
N ILE A 655 25.08 9.62 13.26
CA ILE A 655 26.07 10.00 14.28
C ILE A 655 25.42 10.21 15.65
N LYS A 656 24.28 10.90 15.73
CA LYS A 656 23.56 11.15 17.00
C LYS A 656 22.99 9.87 17.62
N GLN A 657 22.59 8.88 16.82
CA GLN A 657 22.17 7.57 17.30
C GLN A 657 23.36 6.76 17.83
N PHE A 658 24.41 6.58 17.01
CA PHE A 658 25.55 5.71 17.36
C PHE A 658 26.38 6.27 18.52
N ALA A 659 26.43 7.59 18.69
CA ALA A 659 27.04 8.24 19.85
C ALA A 659 26.37 7.90 21.20
N LYS A 660 25.11 7.41 21.21
CA LYS A 660 24.47 6.89 22.45
C LYS A 660 25.08 5.57 22.93
N TYR A 661 25.83 4.88 22.06
CA TYR A 661 26.40 3.55 22.29
C TYR A 661 27.94 3.55 22.24
N ASP A 662 28.56 4.73 22.34
CA ASP A 662 30.01 4.96 22.16
C ASP A 662 30.58 4.40 20.83
N GLN A 663 29.76 4.32 19.78
CA GLN A 663 30.13 3.81 18.46
C GLN A 663 30.23 4.91 17.41
N GLN A 664 31.09 4.70 16.41
CA GLN A 664 31.15 5.56 15.23
C GLN A 664 30.14 5.06 14.18
N TYR A 665 29.33 5.96 13.64
CA TYR A 665 28.37 5.64 12.58
C TYR A 665 29.10 5.20 11.28
N PRO A 666 28.83 3.99 10.74
CA PRO A 666 29.51 3.49 9.54
C PRO A 666 28.99 4.09 8.22
N GLY A 667 27.85 4.80 8.23
CA GLY A 667 27.14 5.20 7.01
C GLY A 667 26.16 4.14 6.51
N ASP A 668 25.45 4.43 5.41
CA ASP A 668 24.65 3.42 4.71
C ASP A 668 25.60 2.42 4.02
N PRO A 669 25.62 1.12 4.40
CA PRO A 669 26.50 0.13 3.76
C PRO A 669 26.24 -0.01 2.26
N GLN A 670 25.05 0.37 1.81
CA GLN A 670 24.66 0.37 0.41
C GLN A 670 24.78 1.73 -0.28
N PHE A 671 25.24 2.82 0.36
CA PHE A 671 25.49 4.14 -0.25
C PHE A 671 24.39 4.59 -1.25
N ARG A 672 23.12 4.46 -0.85
CA ARG A 672 21.94 4.54 -1.73
C ARG A 672 21.61 5.96 -2.16
N LEU A 673 21.76 6.94 -1.27
CA LEU A 673 21.54 8.35 -1.59
C LEU A 673 22.68 8.89 -2.48
N GLU A 674 23.90 8.46 -2.24
CA GLU A 674 25.08 8.79 -3.04
C GLU A 674 24.97 8.22 -4.45
N LYS A 675 24.44 7.00 -4.62
CA LYS A 675 24.06 6.47 -5.95
C LYS A 675 23.00 7.31 -6.66
N ILE A 676 22.08 7.95 -5.95
CA ILE A 676 21.11 8.90 -6.55
C ILE A 676 21.83 10.18 -6.97
N LYS A 677 22.74 10.73 -6.15
CA LYS A 677 23.57 11.90 -6.49
C LYS A 677 24.46 11.65 -7.71
N ILE A 678 25.21 10.54 -7.72
CA ILE A 678 26.07 10.12 -8.84
C ILE A 678 25.24 9.98 -10.12
N LYS A 679 24.02 9.42 -10.02
CA LYS A 679 23.11 9.30 -11.18
C LYS A 679 22.60 10.67 -11.66
N LEU A 680 22.33 11.62 -10.76
CA LEU A 680 22.00 13.01 -11.12
C LEU A 680 23.17 13.67 -11.89
N LEU A 681 24.37 13.68 -11.32
CA LEU A 681 25.59 14.22 -11.95
C LEU A 681 25.89 13.59 -13.32
N THR A 682 25.71 12.26 -13.43
CA THR A 682 25.86 11.53 -14.70
C THR A 682 24.85 12.00 -15.74
N GLN A 683 23.58 12.23 -15.35
CA GLN A 683 22.54 12.73 -16.25
C GLN A 683 22.70 14.21 -16.63
N GLN A 684 23.32 15.03 -15.77
CA GLN A 684 23.74 16.40 -16.09
C GLN A 684 24.90 16.44 -17.10
N GLY A 685 25.61 15.33 -17.32
CA GLY A 685 26.86 15.30 -18.10
C GLY A 685 28.10 15.76 -17.32
N ARG A 686 27.98 16.03 -16.01
CA ARG A 686 29.10 16.37 -15.11
C ARG A 686 29.86 15.10 -14.67
N ILE A 687 30.45 14.41 -15.65
CA ILE A 687 31.05 13.09 -15.48
C ILE A 687 32.26 13.11 -14.52
N ASP A 688 33.04 14.19 -14.52
CA ASP A 688 34.22 14.29 -13.66
C ASP A 688 33.88 14.61 -12.19
N ASP A 689 32.76 15.31 -11.93
CA ASP A 689 32.19 15.42 -10.58
C ASP A 689 31.60 14.07 -10.12
N ALA A 690 31.00 13.29 -11.01
CA ALA A 690 30.54 11.94 -10.71
C ALA A 690 31.70 10.98 -10.41
N ARG A 691 32.85 11.12 -11.09
CA ARG A 691 34.11 10.42 -10.73
C ARG A 691 34.60 10.81 -9.35
N LYS A 692 34.60 12.11 -9.04
CA LYS A 692 35.00 12.61 -7.72
C LYS A 692 34.11 12.01 -6.62
N ALA A 693 32.79 12.00 -6.81
CA ALA A 693 31.84 11.39 -5.88
C ALA A 693 32.07 9.87 -5.66
N TRP A 694 32.49 9.12 -6.70
CA TRP A 694 32.93 7.73 -6.53
C TRP A 694 34.24 7.62 -5.74
N ALA A 695 35.22 8.50 -5.99
CA ALA A 695 36.50 8.51 -5.27
C ALA A 695 36.33 8.89 -3.79
N ASP A 696 35.47 9.85 -3.48
CA ASP A 696 35.14 10.27 -2.11
C ASP A 696 34.54 9.10 -1.30
N LEU A 697 33.69 8.26 -1.93
CA LEU A 697 33.11 7.04 -1.33
C LEU A 697 34.14 5.95 -1.00
N LYS A 698 35.30 5.88 -1.67
CA LYS A 698 36.34 4.88 -1.40
C LYS A 698 36.77 4.89 0.08
N SER A 699 36.83 6.07 0.68
CA SER A 699 37.17 6.26 2.10
C SER A 699 36.31 5.42 3.05
N LYS A 700 35.02 5.24 2.74
CA LYS A 700 34.05 4.50 3.56
C LYS A 700 33.84 3.05 3.13
N HIS A 701 33.92 2.74 1.83
CA HIS A 701 33.43 1.47 1.28
C HIS A 701 34.49 0.59 0.57
N HIS A 702 35.78 0.89 0.70
CA HIS A 702 36.87 0.11 0.08
C HIS A 702 36.86 -1.39 0.42
N GLY A 703 36.36 -1.80 1.60
CA GLY A 703 36.22 -3.22 1.97
C GLY A 703 35.09 -3.97 1.23
N HIS A 704 34.16 -3.28 0.56
CA HIS A 704 33.01 -3.94 -0.07
C HIS A 704 33.21 -4.18 -1.56
N LEU A 705 33.10 -5.45 -1.98
CA LEU A 705 33.16 -5.79 -3.41
C LEU A 705 32.01 -5.16 -4.21
N ASP A 706 30.84 -4.96 -3.60
CA ASP A 706 29.69 -4.29 -4.22
C ASP A 706 30.02 -2.85 -4.65
N PHE A 707 30.80 -2.12 -3.85
CA PHE A 707 31.31 -0.78 -4.21
C PHE A 707 32.20 -0.83 -5.47
N TRP A 708 33.26 -1.63 -5.44
CA TRP A 708 34.21 -1.76 -6.56
C TRP A 708 33.51 -2.21 -7.84
N SER A 709 32.62 -3.21 -7.76
CA SER A 709 31.89 -3.74 -8.93
C SER A 709 30.93 -2.71 -9.55
N ARG A 710 30.30 -1.85 -8.74
CA ARG A 710 29.43 -0.78 -9.25
C ARG A 710 30.21 0.38 -9.87
N TRP A 711 31.30 0.82 -9.25
CA TRP A 711 32.16 1.87 -9.81
C TRP A 711 32.78 1.40 -11.14
N TYR A 712 33.31 0.17 -11.17
CA TYR A 712 33.78 -0.48 -12.40
C TYR A 712 32.70 -0.51 -13.49
N THR A 713 31.48 -0.94 -13.15
CA THR A 713 30.36 -1.00 -14.12
C THR A 713 29.98 0.39 -14.62
N TRP A 714 30.06 1.42 -13.78
CA TRP A 714 29.80 2.81 -14.17
C TRP A 714 30.88 3.35 -15.12
N GLU A 715 32.18 3.19 -14.82
CA GLU A 715 33.25 3.60 -15.74
C GLU A 715 33.18 2.84 -17.08
N LEU A 716 32.84 1.55 -17.08
CA LEU A 716 32.68 0.79 -18.31
C LEU A 716 31.51 1.29 -19.19
N VAL A 717 30.43 1.77 -18.58
CA VAL A 717 29.30 2.40 -19.28
C VAL A 717 29.63 3.82 -19.74
N MET A 718 30.45 4.56 -18.98
CA MET A 718 30.80 5.95 -19.29
C MET A 718 32.01 6.11 -20.22
N TRP A 719 32.87 5.10 -20.35
CA TRP A 719 34.04 5.08 -21.24
C TRP A 719 33.81 5.64 -22.66
N PRO A 720 32.75 5.30 -23.41
CA PRO A 720 32.53 5.82 -24.77
C PRO A 720 32.08 7.29 -24.81
N VAL A 721 31.85 7.94 -23.67
CA VAL A 721 31.41 9.35 -23.58
C VAL A 721 32.64 10.26 -23.44
N PRO A 722 32.86 11.23 -24.37
CA PRO A 722 33.96 12.18 -24.24
C PRO A 722 33.88 12.98 -22.93
N SER A 723 34.93 12.90 -22.11
CA SER A 723 35.09 13.74 -20.91
C SER A 723 36.00 14.94 -21.25
N GLY A 724 35.53 16.15 -20.98
CA GLY A 724 36.27 17.40 -21.19
C GLY A 724 36.34 17.91 -22.65
N PRO A 725 36.96 19.09 -22.86
CA PRO A 725 36.99 19.79 -24.16
C PRO A 725 37.90 19.17 -25.24
N SER A 726 38.54 18.03 -24.95
CA SER A 726 39.49 17.35 -25.84
C SER A 726 38.80 16.53 -26.94
N PHE A 727 38.10 17.22 -27.85
CA PHE A 727 37.57 16.62 -29.08
C PHE A 727 38.71 15.97 -29.90
N GLY A 728 38.66 14.65 -30.11
CA GLY A 728 39.45 14.00 -31.15
C GLY A 728 39.82 12.53 -30.94
N ILE A 729 40.12 12.10 -29.70
CA ILE A 729 40.62 10.75 -29.43
C ILE A 729 39.88 10.12 -28.25
N LEU A 730 38.83 9.35 -28.55
CA LEU A 730 38.37 8.32 -27.61
C LEU A 730 39.47 7.24 -27.56
N SER A 731 39.95 6.92 -26.36
CA SER A 731 40.79 5.73 -26.16
C SER A 731 40.00 4.49 -26.59
N ASN A 732 40.60 3.62 -27.41
CA ASN A 732 40.04 2.31 -27.74
C ASN A 732 39.94 1.36 -26.53
N GLN A 733 40.39 1.80 -25.35
CA GLN A 733 40.48 1.03 -24.12
C GLN A 733 39.82 1.78 -22.94
N PRO A 734 39.05 1.09 -22.07
CA PRO A 734 38.36 1.67 -20.93
C PRO A 734 39.31 1.88 -19.72
N LEU A 735 40.33 2.74 -19.89
CA LEU A 735 41.42 2.95 -18.94
C LEU A 735 40.93 3.27 -17.50
N GLY A 736 39.81 3.97 -17.34
CA GLY A 736 39.19 4.24 -16.04
C GLY A 736 38.68 2.97 -15.34
N ALA A 737 38.05 2.05 -16.09
CA ALA A 737 37.59 0.78 -15.55
C ALA A 737 38.77 -0.15 -15.18
N THR A 738 39.83 -0.16 -16.00
CA THR A 738 41.10 -0.82 -15.69
C THR A 738 41.75 -0.25 -14.42
N ALA A 739 41.74 1.08 -14.24
CA ALA A 739 42.28 1.73 -13.04
C ALA A 739 41.48 1.36 -11.77
N VAL A 740 40.16 1.43 -11.80
CA VAL A 740 39.29 1.08 -10.65
C VAL A 740 39.51 -0.38 -10.21
N LEU A 741 39.62 -1.33 -11.15
CA LEU A 741 39.90 -2.73 -10.79
C LEU A 741 41.36 -2.95 -10.36
N ALA A 742 42.32 -2.21 -10.91
CA ALA A 742 43.71 -2.26 -10.43
C ALA A 742 43.85 -1.69 -9.01
N GLU A 743 43.07 -0.67 -8.65
CA GLU A 743 42.99 -0.17 -7.27
C GLU A 743 42.34 -1.19 -6.33
N ALA A 744 41.27 -1.88 -6.75
CA ALA A 744 40.68 -2.96 -5.96
C ALA A 744 41.70 -4.09 -5.64
N LEU A 745 42.65 -4.36 -6.54
CA LEU A 745 43.71 -5.36 -6.29
C LEU A 745 44.78 -4.91 -5.26
N ASN A 746 44.81 -3.63 -4.87
CA ASN A 746 45.64 -3.17 -3.76
C ASN A 746 44.96 -3.41 -2.40
N GLU A 747 43.63 -3.52 -2.37
CA GLU A 747 42.80 -3.64 -1.16
C GLU A 747 42.39 -5.11 -0.84
N LEU A 748 43.06 -6.10 -1.42
CA LEU A 748 42.70 -7.53 -1.29
C LEU A 748 42.72 -8.06 0.16
N ASP A 749 43.45 -7.41 1.05
CA ASP A 749 43.49 -7.73 2.48
C ASP A 749 42.25 -7.21 3.23
N THR A 750 41.52 -6.21 2.71
CA THR A 750 40.30 -5.64 3.32
C THR A 750 39.01 -6.05 2.62
N ILE A 751 39.05 -6.40 1.32
CA ILE A 751 37.85 -6.73 0.53
C ILE A 751 37.14 -8.01 1.01
N ASP A 752 35.80 -7.99 1.10
CA ASP A 752 34.94 -9.12 1.51
C ASP A 752 35.19 -10.42 0.71
N ASN A 753 35.25 -10.31 -0.62
CA ASN A 753 35.44 -11.43 -1.55
C ASN A 753 36.55 -11.08 -2.57
N PRO A 754 37.82 -11.26 -2.19
CA PRO A 754 38.95 -10.81 -3.01
C PRO A 754 39.19 -11.71 -4.23
N ALA A 755 38.80 -13.00 -4.17
CA ALA A 755 38.90 -13.92 -5.30
C ALA A 755 38.06 -13.47 -6.51
N GLU A 756 36.85 -12.96 -6.26
CA GLU A 756 35.98 -12.43 -7.31
C GLU A 756 36.51 -11.11 -7.89
N ALA A 757 37.18 -10.26 -7.08
CA ALA A 757 37.88 -9.07 -7.58
C ALA A 757 39.02 -9.43 -8.56
N VAL A 758 39.85 -10.42 -8.22
CA VAL A 758 40.90 -10.94 -9.12
C VAL A 758 40.31 -11.51 -10.40
N ARG A 759 39.19 -12.25 -10.30
CA ARG A 759 38.47 -12.78 -11.46
C ARG A 759 37.93 -11.67 -12.36
N MET A 760 37.36 -10.60 -11.78
CA MET A 760 36.86 -9.44 -12.53
C MET A 760 37.98 -8.71 -13.26
N TYR A 761 39.11 -8.43 -12.61
CA TYR A 761 40.26 -7.78 -13.26
C TYR A 761 40.84 -8.61 -14.40
N ARG A 762 41.04 -9.93 -14.19
CA ARG A 762 41.51 -10.84 -15.26
C ARG A 762 40.56 -10.81 -16.46
N GLN A 763 39.26 -11.00 -16.22
CA GLN A 763 38.25 -11.01 -17.28
C GLN A 763 38.17 -9.66 -18.01
N HIS A 764 38.30 -8.54 -17.29
CA HIS A 764 38.27 -7.21 -17.91
C HIS A 764 39.44 -7.01 -18.88
N CYS A 765 40.67 -7.28 -18.42
CA CYS A 765 41.84 -7.13 -19.28
C CYS A 765 41.77 -8.05 -20.51
N GLU A 766 41.39 -9.33 -20.34
CA GLU A 766 41.20 -10.27 -21.45
C GLU A 766 40.17 -9.82 -22.51
N GLN A 767 39.22 -8.94 -22.15
CA GLN A 767 38.11 -8.52 -23.01
C GLN A 767 38.29 -7.11 -23.61
N HIS A 768 39.07 -6.24 -22.96
CA HIS A 768 39.12 -4.80 -23.28
C HIS A 768 40.54 -4.19 -23.39
N GLU A 769 41.59 -4.90 -22.96
CA GLU A 769 42.93 -4.35 -22.85
C GLU A 769 43.92 -4.89 -23.90
N ASN A 770 44.99 -4.13 -24.14
CA ASN A 770 46.06 -4.47 -25.08
C ASN A 770 46.89 -5.67 -24.58
N ALA A 771 47.46 -6.44 -25.51
CA ALA A 771 48.17 -7.69 -25.19
C ALA A 771 49.30 -7.56 -24.14
N SER A 772 49.97 -6.41 -24.07
CA SER A 772 50.96 -6.09 -23.03
C SER A 772 50.34 -5.95 -21.64
N VAL A 773 49.18 -5.30 -21.54
CA VAL A 773 48.39 -5.15 -20.31
C VAL A 773 47.78 -6.50 -19.91
N VAL A 774 47.31 -7.30 -20.86
CA VAL A 774 46.85 -8.68 -20.60
C VAL A 774 47.99 -9.54 -20.03
N GLN A 775 49.18 -9.50 -20.64
CA GLN A 775 50.35 -10.22 -20.14
C GLN A 775 50.76 -9.77 -18.72
N HIS A 776 50.69 -8.46 -18.45
CA HIS A 776 50.93 -7.92 -17.11
C HIS A 776 49.85 -8.38 -16.11
N ALA A 777 48.57 -8.37 -16.51
CA ALA A 777 47.46 -8.83 -15.70
C ALA A 777 47.55 -10.33 -15.38
N MET A 778 48.09 -11.18 -16.26
CA MET A 778 48.37 -12.59 -15.94
C MET A 778 49.38 -12.75 -14.79
N ILE A 779 50.36 -11.85 -14.68
CA ILE A 779 51.34 -11.84 -13.57
C ILE A 779 50.66 -11.32 -12.29
N VAL A 780 50.06 -10.12 -12.35
CA VAL A 780 49.39 -9.48 -11.21
C VAL A 780 48.31 -10.37 -10.61
N THR A 781 47.50 -11.03 -11.45
CA THR A 781 46.42 -11.91 -10.96
C THR A 781 46.94 -13.20 -10.36
N ARG A 782 48.07 -13.76 -10.82
CA ARG A 782 48.72 -14.92 -10.17
C ARG A 782 49.23 -14.55 -8.77
N ASP A 783 49.82 -13.38 -8.65
CA ASP A 783 50.39 -12.89 -7.39
C ASP A 783 49.28 -12.54 -6.40
N ALA A 784 48.16 -11.98 -6.91
CA ALA A 784 46.93 -11.79 -6.15
C ALA A 784 46.24 -13.11 -5.75
N ASP A 785 46.12 -14.09 -6.65
CA ASP A 785 45.60 -15.44 -6.36
C ASP A 785 46.40 -16.09 -5.21
N THR A 786 47.72 -15.84 -5.15
CA THR A 786 48.60 -16.33 -4.08
C THR A 786 48.31 -15.63 -2.75
N LYS A 787 48.22 -14.29 -2.72
CA LYS A 787 47.82 -13.54 -1.52
C LYS A 787 46.45 -13.98 -0.97
N VAL A 788 45.47 -14.20 -1.86
CA VAL A 788 44.13 -14.67 -1.49
C VAL A 788 44.18 -16.08 -0.91
N ALA A 789 45.00 -16.99 -1.47
CA ALA A 789 45.22 -18.31 -0.89
C ALA A 789 45.89 -18.24 0.50
N GLU A 790 46.87 -17.36 0.70
CA GLU A 790 47.51 -17.12 2.00
C GLU A 790 46.54 -16.55 3.04
N ARG A 791 45.66 -15.61 2.65
CA ARG A 791 44.61 -15.06 3.51
C ARG A 791 43.61 -16.14 3.91
N LEU A 792 43.08 -16.91 2.95
CA LEU A 792 42.16 -18.00 3.22
C LEU A 792 42.77 -19.10 4.11
N ALA A 793 44.08 -19.39 3.95
CA ALA A 793 44.80 -20.32 4.83
C ALA A 793 44.97 -19.79 6.26
N ARG A 794 45.07 -18.47 6.44
CA ARG A 794 45.15 -17.78 7.73
C ARG A 794 43.80 -17.70 8.45
N GLU A 795 42.71 -17.52 7.70
CA GLU A 795 41.34 -17.44 8.22
C GLU A 795 40.73 -18.84 8.50
N ALA A 796 41.15 -19.87 7.77
CA ALA A 796 40.65 -21.25 7.91
C ALA A 796 40.64 -21.83 9.35
N PRO A 797 41.70 -21.72 10.18
CA PRO A 797 41.65 -22.21 11.57
C PRO A 797 40.67 -21.42 12.44
N ILE A 798 40.62 -20.09 12.28
CA ILE A 798 39.74 -19.19 13.07
C ILE A 798 38.27 -19.56 12.81
N LEU A 799 37.92 -19.85 11.55
CA LEU A 799 36.59 -20.31 11.15
C LEU A 799 36.26 -21.77 11.54
N GLN A 800 37.25 -22.58 11.93
CA GLN A 800 37.01 -23.93 12.48
C GLN A 800 36.76 -23.89 14.00
N GLU A 801 37.45 -22.99 14.70
CA GLU A 801 37.37 -22.84 16.16
C GLU A 801 36.15 -22.01 16.61
N SER A 802 35.63 -21.12 15.76
CA SER A 802 34.43 -20.31 16.01
C SER A 802 33.11 -20.93 15.53
N ALA A 803 33.13 -22.10 14.90
CA ALA A 803 31.93 -22.75 14.38
C ALA A 803 31.11 -23.46 15.48
N PRO A 804 29.76 -23.32 15.52
CA PRO A 804 28.93 -24.04 16.48
C PRO A 804 29.01 -25.57 16.26
N PRO A 805 28.92 -26.38 17.33
CA PRO A 805 29.29 -27.80 17.29
C PRO A 805 28.47 -28.67 16.32
N GLU A 806 27.24 -28.25 15.98
CA GLU A 806 26.40 -28.93 14.98
C GLU A 806 27.03 -28.97 13.58
N GLN A 807 27.86 -27.96 13.23
CA GLN A 807 28.53 -27.92 11.92
C GLN A 807 29.83 -28.74 11.88
N GLN A 808 30.48 -28.97 13.02
CA GLN A 808 31.69 -29.82 13.06
C GLN A 808 31.33 -31.30 12.81
N ALA A 809 30.19 -31.77 13.34
CA ALA A 809 29.73 -33.16 13.18
C ALA A 809 29.43 -33.56 11.72
N SER A 810 28.95 -32.63 10.89
CA SER A 810 28.55 -32.92 9.50
C SER A 810 29.71 -32.89 8.50
N ARG A 811 30.83 -32.22 8.83
CA ARG A 811 31.99 -32.07 7.92
C ARG A 811 32.98 -33.24 7.95
N ALA A 812 32.88 -34.13 8.94
CA ALA A 812 33.80 -35.25 9.17
C ALA A 812 33.63 -36.46 8.22
N GLN A 813 32.67 -36.44 7.28
CA GLN A 813 32.30 -37.60 6.44
C GLN A 813 32.56 -37.42 4.93
N VAL A 814 33.56 -36.65 4.53
CA VAL A 814 33.93 -36.48 3.10
C VAL A 814 35.33 -37.04 2.82
N PRO A 815 35.46 -38.28 2.30
CA PRO A 815 36.74 -38.82 1.86
C PRO A 815 37.24 -38.11 0.60
N ILE A 816 38.50 -37.68 0.62
CA ILE A 816 39.17 -37.10 -0.55
C ILE A 816 39.46 -38.21 -1.57
N GLN A 817 38.97 -38.06 -2.81
CA GLN A 817 39.38 -38.89 -3.94
C GLN A 817 40.32 -38.12 -4.86
N THR A 818 41.61 -38.47 -4.82
CA THR A 818 42.60 -37.98 -5.78
C THR A 818 42.47 -38.77 -7.09
N THR A 819 42.23 -38.09 -8.21
CA THR A 819 42.15 -38.72 -9.54
C THR A 819 43.52 -38.93 -10.17
N GLU A 820 43.92 -40.19 -10.36
CA GLU A 820 44.90 -40.59 -11.38
C GLU A 820 44.28 -41.60 -12.35
N VAL A 821 44.90 -41.78 -13.53
CA VAL A 821 44.25 -42.37 -14.71
C VAL A 821 44.99 -43.63 -15.19
N ALA A 822 44.36 -44.80 -15.10
CA ALA A 822 44.77 -46.01 -15.81
C ALA A 822 43.60 -46.94 -16.19
N THR A 823 43.76 -47.62 -17.32
CA THR A 823 42.86 -48.40 -18.16
C THR A 823 42.11 -49.63 -17.54
N PRO A 824 41.08 -50.20 -18.22
CA PRO A 824 40.16 -51.20 -17.66
C PRO A 824 40.39 -52.67 -18.10
N SER A 825 39.82 -53.66 -17.38
CA SER A 825 39.06 -54.84 -17.94
C SER A 825 38.53 -55.86 -16.88
N VAL A 826 37.69 -56.81 -17.32
CA VAL A 826 37.29 -58.14 -16.75
C VAL A 826 36.36 -58.28 -15.51
N LYS A 827 35.04 -58.20 -15.76
CA LYS A 827 33.99 -59.28 -15.58
C LYS A 827 33.91 -60.20 -14.32
N ARG A 828 32.70 -60.21 -13.70
CA ARG A 828 32.00 -61.31 -12.92
C ARG A 828 32.57 -61.59 -11.49
N LYS A 829 31.84 -62.07 -10.45
CA LYS A 829 30.58 -62.86 -10.35
C LYS A 829 29.92 -62.83 -8.92
N ARG A 830 28.62 -62.49 -8.82
CA ARG A 830 27.53 -63.03 -7.95
C ARG A 830 27.83 -63.64 -6.52
N THR A 831 27.36 -62.95 -5.46
CA THR A 831 26.63 -63.36 -4.17
C THR A 831 26.74 -64.81 -3.62
N PRO A 832 26.63 -65.09 -2.28
CA PRO A 832 25.73 -64.42 -1.28
C PRO A 832 26.21 -64.34 0.21
N SER A 833 25.32 -63.87 1.12
CA SER A 833 25.00 -64.21 2.56
C SER A 833 26.04 -64.84 3.53
N PRO A 834 25.88 -64.70 4.89
CA PRO A 834 24.63 -64.52 5.65
C PRO A 834 24.64 -63.50 6.83
N ALA A 835 23.54 -63.45 7.59
CA ALA A 835 23.42 -62.83 8.92
C ALA A 835 23.79 -63.83 10.05
N PRO A 836 23.92 -63.35 11.30
CA PRO A 836 22.87 -63.55 12.32
C PRO A 836 22.47 -62.19 12.98
N ALA A 837 21.38 -61.97 13.72
CA ALA A 837 20.75 -62.71 14.83
C ALA A 837 21.69 -62.85 16.05
N GLU A 838 21.30 -62.58 17.30
CA GLU A 838 20.10 -61.99 17.93
C GLU A 838 20.59 -61.42 19.29
N GLU A 839 19.98 -60.35 19.81
CA GLU A 839 19.79 -60.11 21.27
C GLU A 839 18.96 -58.85 21.52
N GLU A 840 18.31 -58.79 22.68
CA GLU A 840 17.34 -57.76 23.09
C GLU A 840 17.97 -56.78 24.10
N ASP A 841 17.54 -55.51 24.08
CA ASP A 841 17.34 -54.77 25.34
C ASP A 841 16.32 -53.63 25.17
N GLU A 842 15.54 -53.34 26.22
CA GLU A 842 14.40 -52.42 26.21
C GLU A 842 14.65 -51.21 27.13
N SER A 843 14.74 -50.00 26.56
CA SER A 843 14.73 -48.77 27.37
C SER A 843 13.88 -47.67 26.76
N SER A 844 12.64 -47.56 27.21
CA SER A 844 11.67 -46.57 26.71
C SER A 844 11.94 -45.15 27.23
N LYS A 845 12.43 -44.26 26.36
CA LYS A 845 12.39 -42.79 26.58
C LYS A 845 11.74 -42.10 25.38
N LYS A 846 10.42 -41.91 25.43
CA LYS A 846 9.70 -41.10 24.44
C LYS A 846 10.08 -39.62 24.62
N PRO A 847 10.70 -38.94 23.62
CA PRO A 847 10.85 -37.49 23.68
C PRO A 847 9.48 -36.82 23.59
N LYS A 848 9.29 -35.66 24.23
CA LYS A 848 8.10 -34.82 24.02
C LYS A 848 8.11 -34.34 22.56
N MET A 849 7.20 -34.89 21.75
CA MET A 849 7.12 -34.55 20.33
C MET A 849 6.68 -33.09 20.17
N ASN A 850 7.41 -32.34 19.34
CA ASN A 850 7.15 -30.92 19.10
C ASN A 850 5.70 -30.73 18.57
N PRO A 851 4.88 -29.81 19.14
CA PRO A 851 3.50 -29.58 18.71
C PRO A 851 3.34 -29.34 17.19
N ASN A 852 4.31 -28.70 16.54
CA ASN A 852 4.26 -28.47 15.11
C ASN A 852 4.49 -29.75 14.28
N HIS A 853 5.27 -30.71 14.80
CA HIS A 853 5.43 -32.02 14.16
C HIS A 853 4.17 -32.89 14.35
N ALA A 854 3.51 -32.82 15.51
CA ALA A 854 2.22 -33.46 15.73
C ALA A 854 1.12 -32.90 14.79
N LYS A 855 1.03 -31.56 14.66
CA LYS A 855 0.12 -30.91 13.69
C LYS A 855 0.43 -31.33 12.24
N PHE A 856 1.70 -31.42 11.86
CA PHE A 856 2.11 -31.87 10.51
C PHE A 856 1.71 -33.33 10.23
N LEU A 857 1.92 -34.25 11.18
CA LEU A 857 1.53 -35.64 11.04
C LEU A 857 0.01 -35.80 10.92
N ALA A 858 -0.77 -35.13 11.76
CA ALA A 858 -2.24 -35.14 11.69
C ALA A 858 -2.77 -34.60 10.36
N GLN A 859 -2.19 -33.49 9.85
CA GLN A 859 -2.54 -32.96 8.53
C GLN A 859 -2.16 -33.92 7.39
N HIS A 860 -1.06 -34.67 7.52
CA HIS A 860 -0.68 -35.67 6.51
C HIS A 860 -1.65 -36.87 6.53
N GLU A 861 -2.04 -37.34 7.70
CA GLU A 861 -2.96 -38.46 7.90
C GLU A 861 -4.37 -38.14 7.38
N GLN A 862 -4.92 -36.98 7.73
CA GLN A 862 -6.19 -36.46 7.17
C GLN A 862 -6.14 -36.43 5.63
N LYS A 863 -5.03 -35.96 5.05
CA LYS A 863 -4.85 -35.80 3.61
C LYS A 863 -4.66 -37.11 2.85
N GLU A 864 -4.16 -38.17 3.48
CA GLU A 864 -4.23 -39.52 2.90
C GLU A 864 -5.64 -40.10 2.99
N LEU A 865 -6.36 -39.86 4.09
CA LEU A 865 -7.76 -40.28 4.24
C LEU A 865 -8.68 -39.64 3.19
N GLU A 866 -8.52 -38.35 2.91
CA GLU A 866 -9.20 -37.62 1.83
C GLU A 866 -8.91 -38.24 0.46
N LYS A 867 -7.62 -38.50 0.14
CA LYS A 867 -7.22 -39.15 -1.11
C LYS A 867 -7.83 -40.54 -1.24
N GLN A 868 -7.91 -41.30 -0.16
CA GLN A 868 -8.50 -42.63 -0.16
C GLN A 868 -10.01 -42.57 -0.41
N LYS A 869 -10.76 -41.76 0.35
CA LYS A 869 -12.20 -41.51 0.10
C LYS A 869 -12.48 -41.05 -1.34
N SER A 870 -11.65 -40.15 -1.86
CA SER A 870 -11.78 -39.63 -3.24
C SER A 870 -11.53 -40.72 -4.30
N ARG A 871 -10.61 -41.66 -4.04
CA ARG A 871 -10.38 -42.83 -4.92
C ARG A 871 -11.50 -43.85 -4.83
N GLU A 872 -12.00 -44.14 -3.64
CA GLU A 872 -13.16 -45.02 -3.44
C GLU A 872 -14.42 -44.46 -4.12
N ALA A 873 -14.65 -43.15 -4.07
CA ALA A 873 -15.74 -42.49 -4.80
C ALA A 873 -15.54 -42.51 -6.33
N LEU A 874 -14.31 -42.34 -6.81
CA LEU A 874 -13.96 -42.42 -8.23
C LEU A 874 -14.13 -43.85 -8.79
N GLU A 875 -13.70 -44.86 -8.04
CA GLU A 875 -13.84 -46.28 -8.41
C GLU A 875 -15.31 -46.76 -8.31
N ALA A 876 -16.11 -46.17 -7.41
CA ALA A 876 -17.55 -46.39 -7.33
C ALA A 876 -18.39 -45.57 -8.34
N GLY A 877 -17.77 -44.80 -9.25
CA GLY A 877 -18.46 -43.98 -10.25
C GLY A 877 -19.21 -42.75 -9.71
N ARG A 878 -19.06 -42.44 -8.42
CA ARG A 878 -19.80 -41.37 -7.71
C ARG A 878 -19.19 -39.97 -7.88
N GLN A 879 -18.03 -39.88 -8.53
CA GLN A 879 -17.32 -38.62 -8.73
C GLN A 879 -17.55 -38.07 -10.14
N VAL A 880 -17.84 -36.78 -10.25
CA VAL A 880 -18.08 -36.05 -11.49
C VAL A 880 -16.96 -35.04 -11.72
N PHE A 881 -16.36 -35.05 -12.90
CA PHE A 881 -15.37 -34.09 -13.37
C PHE A 881 -16.07 -32.96 -14.13
N VAL A 882 -15.90 -31.72 -13.64
CA VAL A 882 -16.46 -30.49 -14.23
C VAL A 882 -15.33 -29.69 -14.85
N ARG A 883 -15.48 -29.30 -16.11
CA ARG A 883 -14.46 -28.59 -16.89
C ARG A 883 -15.05 -27.40 -17.64
N GLY A 884 -14.26 -26.34 -17.79
CA GLY A 884 -14.68 -25.12 -18.48
C GLY A 884 -14.97 -23.94 -17.55
N LEU A 885 -14.91 -24.18 -16.23
CA LEU A 885 -15.13 -23.18 -15.19
C LEU A 885 -14.33 -21.87 -15.42
N PRO A 886 -14.84 -20.72 -14.94
CA PRO A 886 -14.05 -19.51 -14.80
C PRO A 886 -12.79 -19.76 -13.95
N PHE A 887 -11.77 -18.91 -14.09
CA PHE A 887 -10.58 -19.01 -13.22
C PHE A 887 -10.70 -18.19 -11.93
N LYS A 888 -11.59 -17.19 -11.94
CA LYS A 888 -11.95 -16.23 -10.89
C LYS A 888 -13.37 -15.71 -11.17
N GLY A 889 -13.97 -14.97 -10.24
CA GLY A 889 -15.25 -14.28 -10.48
C GLY A 889 -16.50 -15.14 -10.26
N PHE A 890 -16.43 -16.11 -9.36
CA PHE A 890 -17.56 -16.78 -8.69
C PHE A 890 -17.10 -17.16 -7.28
N GLU A 891 -18.01 -17.31 -6.32
CA GLU A 891 -17.69 -17.74 -4.96
C GLU A 891 -17.70 -19.28 -4.87
N PRO A 892 -16.89 -19.93 -4.02
CA PRO A 892 -16.85 -21.40 -3.94
C PRO A 892 -18.22 -22.09 -3.71
N PRO A 893 -19.15 -21.57 -2.89
CA PRO A 893 -20.49 -22.15 -2.75
C PRO A 893 -21.34 -22.04 -4.01
N ASP A 894 -21.15 -21.02 -4.86
CA ASP A 894 -21.94 -20.85 -6.09
C ASP A 894 -21.81 -22.09 -6.99
N LEU A 895 -20.63 -22.73 -6.97
CA LEU A 895 -20.35 -23.97 -7.71
C LEU A 895 -20.88 -25.22 -6.97
N ALA A 896 -20.92 -25.20 -5.64
CA ALA A 896 -21.46 -26.30 -4.84
C ALA A 896 -22.99 -26.38 -4.98
N ASP A 897 -23.68 -25.26 -4.82
CA ASP A 897 -25.12 -25.12 -5.04
C ASP A 897 -25.52 -25.45 -6.48
N PHE A 898 -24.75 -24.99 -7.47
CA PHE A 898 -24.98 -25.32 -8.88
C PHE A 898 -24.85 -26.82 -9.18
N LEU A 899 -23.95 -27.52 -8.47
CA LEU A 899 -23.81 -28.98 -8.56
C LEU A 899 -24.88 -29.73 -7.75
N GLY A 900 -25.50 -29.08 -6.76
CA GLY A 900 -26.36 -29.71 -5.76
C GLY A 900 -25.58 -30.54 -4.75
N LEU A 901 -24.41 -30.05 -4.32
CA LEU A 901 -23.48 -30.74 -3.41
C LEU A 901 -23.06 -29.84 -2.24
N PRO A 902 -22.70 -30.39 -1.07
CA PRO A 902 -21.99 -29.63 -0.03
C PRO A 902 -20.56 -29.28 -0.51
N GLU A 903 -20.00 -28.14 -0.09
CA GLU A 903 -18.70 -27.64 -0.60
C GLU A 903 -17.55 -28.63 -0.36
N GLU A 904 -17.56 -29.36 0.76
CA GLU A 904 -16.56 -30.38 1.09
C GLU A 904 -16.44 -31.50 0.03
N ASN A 905 -17.51 -31.77 -0.71
CA ASN A 905 -17.53 -32.73 -1.81
C ASN A 905 -17.03 -32.15 -3.14
N VAL A 906 -16.73 -30.84 -3.23
CA VAL A 906 -16.40 -30.10 -4.47
C VAL A 906 -14.93 -29.66 -4.48
N ASN A 907 -14.07 -30.54 -4.97
CA ASN A 907 -12.62 -30.35 -5.03
C ASN A 907 -12.20 -29.46 -6.22
N HIS A 908 -12.21 -28.14 -6.04
CA HIS A 908 -11.74 -27.18 -7.05
C HIS A 908 -10.20 -27.16 -7.20
N THR A 909 -9.69 -27.42 -8.42
CA THR A 909 -8.26 -27.66 -8.69
C THR A 909 -7.70 -26.79 -9.82
N GLY A 910 -7.59 -25.48 -9.56
CA GLY A 910 -7.03 -24.50 -10.51
C GLY A 910 -5.50 -24.58 -10.68
N VAL A 911 -5.02 -25.27 -11.73
CA VAL A 911 -3.58 -25.28 -12.08
C VAL A 911 -3.33 -25.04 -13.58
N GLY A 912 -2.59 -23.97 -13.89
CA GLY A 912 -1.82 -23.85 -15.14
C GLY A 912 -2.39 -22.93 -16.23
N HIS A 913 -3.48 -23.30 -16.90
CA HIS A 913 -3.83 -22.71 -18.21
C HIS A 913 -5.34 -22.55 -18.47
N ALA A 914 -5.86 -21.31 -18.33
CA ALA A 914 -7.11 -20.75 -18.90
C ALA A 914 -8.47 -21.45 -18.63
N ARG A 915 -8.46 -22.69 -18.13
CA ARG A 915 -9.62 -23.56 -17.92
C ARG A 915 -9.47 -24.16 -16.52
N ALA A 916 -10.28 -23.69 -15.58
CA ALA A 916 -10.39 -24.36 -14.29
C ALA A 916 -11.23 -25.64 -14.42
N TYR A 917 -11.11 -26.50 -13.42
CA TYR A 917 -11.87 -27.73 -13.28
C TYR A 917 -12.06 -28.06 -11.79
N CYS A 918 -13.11 -28.82 -11.47
CA CYS A 918 -13.31 -29.40 -10.15
C CYS A 918 -13.75 -30.87 -10.26
N PHE A 919 -13.75 -31.54 -9.12
CA PHE A 919 -14.39 -32.84 -8.94
C PHE A 919 -15.50 -32.72 -7.88
N GLY A 920 -16.75 -32.94 -8.27
CA GLY A 920 -17.88 -33.09 -7.35
C GLY A 920 -18.07 -34.55 -6.97
N THR A 921 -18.40 -34.85 -5.72
CA THR A 921 -18.61 -36.23 -5.22
C THR A 921 -20.03 -36.40 -4.68
N TYR A 922 -20.78 -37.34 -5.24
CA TYR A 922 -22.16 -37.64 -4.90
C TYR A 922 -22.30 -38.86 -3.98
N ASP A 923 -23.45 -39.02 -3.34
CA ASP A 923 -23.71 -40.14 -2.43
C ASP A 923 -23.97 -41.45 -3.17
N THR A 924 -24.67 -41.43 -4.31
CA THR A 924 -24.84 -42.57 -5.21
C THR A 924 -24.28 -42.31 -6.61
N PRO A 925 -23.98 -43.34 -7.42
CA PRO A 925 -23.59 -43.16 -8.81
C PRO A 925 -24.77 -42.72 -9.70
N GLN A 926 -26.01 -42.92 -9.27
CA GLN A 926 -27.20 -42.47 -9.99
C GLN A 926 -27.33 -40.94 -9.92
N ASP A 927 -27.11 -40.35 -8.74
CA ASP A 927 -27.08 -38.88 -8.59
C ASP A 927 -25.98 -38.24 -9.45
N ALA A 928 -24.83 -38.92 -9.60
CA ALA A 928 -23.74 -38.49 -10.46
C ALA A 928 -24.10 -38.56 -11.96
N GLU A 929 -24.84 -39.58 -12.39
CA GLU A 929 -25.36 -39.70 -13.76
C GLU A 929 -26.44 -38.64 -14.05
N ASP A 930 -27.39 -38.44 -13.14
CA ASP A 930 -28.44 -37.42 -13.27
C ASP A 930 -27.86 -35.99 -13.22
N ALA A 931 -26.83 -35.73 -12.39
CA ALA A 931 -26.12 -34.46 -12.40
C ALA A 931 -25.37 -34.22 -13.72
N VAL A 932 -24.76 -35.24 -14.32
CA VAL A 932 -24.16 -35.16 -15.67
C VAL A 932 -25.22 -34.86 -16.72
N ALA A 933 -26.39 -35.52 -16.67
CA ALA A 933 -27.49 -35.28 -17.59
C ALA A 933 -28.09 -33.86 -17.46
N ARG A 934 -28.15 -33.32 -16.24
CA ARG A 934 -28.69 -32.00 -15.91
C ARG A 934 -27.74 -30.85 -16.22
N LEU A 935 -26.43 -31.02 -16.03
CA LEU A 935 -25.44 -29.93 -15.99
C LEU A 935 -24.38 -29.96 -17.11
N ASN A 936 -24.33 -31.01 -17.94
CA ASN A 936 -23.43 -31.01 -19.09
C ASN A 936 -23.96 -30.14 -20.23
N GLY A 937 -23.25 -29.06 -20.56
CA GLY A 937 -23.64 -28.10 -21.59
C GLY A 937 -24.40 -26.88 -21.07
N THR A 938 -24.70 -26.79 -19.77
CA THR A 938 -25.25 -25.57 -19.14
C THR A 938 -24.17 -24.50 -18.97
N GLU A 939 -24.57 -23.23 -18.88
CA GLU A 939 -23.65 -22.11 -18.64
C GLU A 939 -23.52 -21.76 -17.16
N PHE A 940 -22.30 -21.49 -16.73
CA PHE A 940 -21.95 -21.04 -15.38
C PHE A 940 -21.04 -19.82 -15.50
N PHE A 941 -21.48 -18.66 -15.01
CA PHE A 941 -20.75 -17.37 -15.09
C PHE A 941 -20.19 -17.08 -16.50
N GLY A 942 -21.05 -17.17 -17.52
CA GLY A 942 -20.69 -16.90 -18.92
C GLY A 942 -19.77 -17.93 -19.58
N ARG A 943 -19.68 -19.16 -19.02
CA ARG A 943 -18.94 -20.27 -19.62
C ARG A 943 -19.76 -21.55 -19.64
N THR A 944 -19.90 -22.16 -20.81
CA THR A 944 -20.48 -23.50 -20.97
C THR A 944 -19.61 -24.56 -20.29
N LEU A 945 -20.21 -25.41 -19.46
CA LEU A 945 -19.51 -26.48 -18.74
C LEU A 945 -19.53 -27.82 -19.49
N GLU A 946 -18.42 -28.53 -19.46
CA GLU A 946 -18.27 -29.94 -19.85
C GLU A 946 -18.28 -30.77 -18.55
N VAL A 947 -19.36 -31.50 -18.30
CA VAL A 947 -19.61 -32.26 -17.06
C VAL A 947 -19.68 -33.74 -17.41
N LYS A 948 -18.87 -34.57 -16.75
CA LYS A 948 -18.73 -36.01 -17.06
C LYS A 948 -18.41 -36.80 -15.80
N ILE A 949 -18.81 -38.08 -15.74
CA ILE A 949 -18.30 -38.99 -14.71
C ILE A 949 -16.76 -38.98 -14.76
N ALA A 950 -16.14 -38.79 -13.61
CA ALA A 950 -14.69 -38.76 -13.48
C ALA A 950 -14.13 -40.17 -13.79
N THR A 951 -13.04 -40.21 -14.55
CA THR A 951 -12.38 -41.48 -14.91
C THR A 951 -10.95 -41.50 -14.36
N PRO A 952 -10.47 -42.63 -13.83
CA PRO A 952 -9.10 -42.74 -13.36
C PRO A 952 -8.12 -42.48 -14.51
N LYS A 953 -7.06 -41.71 -14.24
CA LYS A 953 -6.05 -41.33 -15.24
C LYS A 953 -5.28 -42.57 -15.73
N GLY A 954 -5.81 -43.21 -16.78
CA GLY A 954 -5.21 -44.38 -17.43
C GLY A 954 -3.77 -44.11 -17.85
N ARG A 955 -2.82 -44.70 -17.12
CA ARG A 955 -1.37 -44.47 -17.29
C ARG A 955 -0.84 -44.99 -18.64
N GLU A 956 -1.61 -45.85 -19.30
CA GLU A 956 -1.22 -46.61 -20.48
C GLU A 956 -1.37 -45.84 -21.80
N VAL A 957 -2.41 -45.02 -21.96
CA VAL A 957 -2.68 -44.31 -23.24
C VAL A 957 -1.64 -43.21 -23.53
N ALA A 958 -0.99 -42.68 -22.50
CA ALA A 958 0.07 -41.67 -22.64
C ALA A 958 1.33 -42.20 -23.37
N ALA A 959 1.60 -43.52 -23.32
CA ALA A 959 2.78 -44.14 -23.92
C ALA A 959 2.77 -44.06 -25.45
N GLY A 960 1.60 -44.27 -26.08
CA GLY A 960 1.45 -44.21 -27.54
C GLY A 960 1.69 -42.81 -28.12
N PHE A 961 1.23 -41.76 -27.42
CA PHE A 961 1.43 -40.38 -27.90
C PHE A 961 2.83 -39.81 -27.62
N HIS A 962 3.51 -40.24 -26.55
CA HIS A 962 4.88 -39.80 -26.27
C HIS A 962 5.94 -40.44 -27.18
N SER A 963 5.76 -41.71 -27.58
CA SER A 963 6.67 -42.39 -28.51
C SER A 963 6.66 -41.73 -29.90
N PHE A 964 5.47 -41.49 -30.47
CA PHE A 964 5.31 -40.81 -31.76
C PHE A 964 5.92 -39.41 -31.78
N ARG A 965 5.75 -38.64 -30.69
CA ARG A 965 6.30 -37.27 -30.59
C ARG A 965 7.82 -37.25 -30.41
N ARG A 966 8.42 -38.27 -29.77
CA ARG A 966 9.88 -38.44 -29.72
C ARG A 966 10.47 -38.79 -31.09
N ALA A 967 9.82 -39.67 -31.85
CA ALA A 967 10.29 -40.07 -33.18
C ALA A 967 10.38 -38.90 -34.18
N LEU A 968 9.37 -38.01 -34.19
CA LEU A 968 9.34 -36.85 -35.08
C LEU A 968 10.20 -35.67 -34.58
N GLY A 969 10.44 -35.56 -33.26
CA GLY A 969 11.19 -34.44 -32.68
C GLY A 969 12.64 -34.33 -33.18
N ASN A 970 13.29 -35.46 -33.49
CA ASN A 970 14.75 -35.48 -33.71
C ASN A 970 15.20 -35.15 -35.15
N ARG A 971 14.28 -34.89 -36.08
CA ARG A 971 14.61 -34.30 -37.40
C ARG A 971 14.39 -32.78 -37.48
N GLY A 972 13.67 -32.19 -36.53
CA GLY A 972 13.29 -30.77 -36.57
C GLY A 972 14.36 -29.76 -36.11
N ARG A 973 15.37 -30.17 -35.33
CA ARG A 973 16.38 -29.24 -34.78
C ARG A 973 17.46 -28.82 -35.77
N GLY A 974 17.81 -29.65 -36.75
CA GLY A 974 18.88 -29.34 -37.72
C GLY A 974 18.53 -28.18 -38.66
N GLN A 975 17.33 -28.18 -39.26
CA GLN A 975 16.95 -27.18 -40.26
C GLN A 975 16.66 -25.77 -39.67
N ARG A 976 16.29 -25.67 -38.40
CA ARG A 976 16.05 -24.35 -37.75
C ARG A 976 17.33 -23.57 -37.42
N LEU A 977 18.51 -24.22 -37.41
CA LEU A 977 19.80 -23.53 -37.22
C LEU A 977 20.38 -22.98 -38.54
N ALA A 978 20.07 -23.59 -39.68
CA ALA A 978 20.50 -23.10 -40.99
C ALA A 978 19.81 -21.78 -41.39
N MET A 979 18.50 -21.66 -41.16
CA MET A 979 17.71 -20.49 -41.59
C MET A 979 17.88 -19.22 -40.73
N LYS A 980 18.61 -19.26 -39.61
CA LYS A 980 18.85 -18.07 -38.76
C LYS A 980 20.24 -17.43 -38.90
N ARG A 981 21.06 -17.91 -39.84
CA ARG A 981 22.38 -17.33 -40.18
C ARG A 981 22.42 -16.56 -41.51
N GLY A 982 21.26 -16.32 -42.14
CA GLY A 982 21.15 -15.73 -43.48
C GLY A 982 20.23 -14.51 -43.59
N ARG A 983 20.19 -13.63 -42.58
CA ARG A 983 19.48 -12.33 -42.70
C ARG A 983 19.93 -11.21 -41.74
N ILE A 984 21.23 -10.98 -41.66
CA ILE A 984 21.79 -9.62 -41.59
C ILE A 984 22.75 -9.56 -42.78
N GLY A 985 22.58 -8.59 -43.67
CA GLY A 985 23.21 -8.62 -45.00
C GLY A 985 22.62 -7.66 -46.04
N LEU A 986 22.13 -6.52 -45.57
CA LEU A 986 21.93 -5.22 -46.23
C LEU A 986 21.37 -4.27 -45.17
#